data_AF-A0A6G7C7C5-F1
#
_entry.id   AF-A0A6G7C7C5-F1
#
_cell.length_a   1.000
_cell.length_b   1.000
_cell.length_c   1.000
_cell.angle_alpha   90.00
_cell.angle_beta   90.00
_cell.angle_gamma   90.00
#
_symmetry.space_group_name_H-M   'P 1'
#
loop_
_entity.id
_entity.type
_entity.pdbx_description
1 polymer ?
#
loop_
_entity_poly.entity_id
_entity_poly.type
_entity_poly.pdbx_seq_one_letter_code
_entity_poly.pdbx_strand_id
1 'polypeptide(L)'
;MVNITGICIATTKLSKTDIVNNLEIGTPFWDWDFIIKNIFTVSVDLKLEDGILANIASCISVLDDEKKKEIWKILTSVFPIDILYKYIDATSTNITFEWDWDYISGHKHIPTDLVSLNKFKYKLNWTILSDNDSIKTQFNQANWGDDKKGYLVNLKKYLNQFLDKWNWKVLSTNPHLNWNRNILRDFVKQDWDWDYLSEYGDFLKKGKNDTDDYLVKLLNQFPIDYASFSKRQNLIISSNTIQAKANENWDWIVLSQNPKAEISSSLLVDLKEKNWDWITLSKNSKVEISNETIFKLIDKDWDWNSLSNRSKLIFYLEFLSKTLSKTWNWKVVSKHKSFIPTLEILTLTQKFELDWKHLSKHSDLNPTRELLAKFEDKWDWNHVSKQKSIDFKDIDLILRFIDKWDWTYLCESGKIDLNKETLVNFKEYLNWDLLSQNTSIEFTKELIQEYKPFWNWNHLKNNNRINELLGDYVQEIIEASPKLRFINKIAEQYSPWKGSVYHFSNIDNAIQIIKNRKIQSRNKANILGDAAGNVVHRRSDAHEYSRFYFRPHTPTQFYNEFLGKNTNDGYRNNNSDTWVSWYEKARGLGFPKCPLPIFFRFSIQEILLKTKNKCCISNGNMQTTSTSFGSIESMIDKFGFEDLFYTPGQYSTKEDYNRYRDFAQQEFLIQDELGFDELNNFEIVCPTETDKKLLISLIGNENREIFSKIVVDSSYYNNENPRIRITNNETETRIESEFKGEGYLNLYPSSKIDPNNIITGDIERINNDKLIFKSHLVLNNYHEDFKVTFTDESKREWFVYSNKTSKSLNLVNEFNFKDFKVDSLIASLSNLSTTISQMYNSTVRHYKLLNHTKLVCNQFEKYFLENNCKINLNLFRVFLALHDIGKPMAFKNGNKDNQFRYTIEIITSIWKDLPFNQQDLQTVLSLVSNDCLGEYYQEKLSIEVTKKSLIGLSKKTNLSIFDFLKLYMVYYQCDTAAYTADAGGLKFLEHLFEYKDGEKVFDKDEELIKFSPKYWKMYLNLKNEIELCL
;
A
#
# COMPACT_ATOMS: atom_id res chain seq x y z
N MET A 1 43.32 24.68 56.31
CA MET A 1 44.26 24.09 55.32
C MET A 1 45.70 24.33 55.77
N VAL A 2 46.20 23.44 56.62
CA VAL A 2 47.64 23.18 56.82
C VAL A 2 47.85 21.77 56.27
N ASN A 3 48.90 21.58 55.46
CA ASN A 3 49.19 20.40 54.65
C ASN A 3 48.96 19.04 55.35
N ILE A 4 47.85 18.36 55.04
CA ILE A 4 47.56 16.98 55.47
C ILE A 4 48.55 15.98 54.84
N THR A 5 49.12 16.30 53.67
CA THR A 5 50.11 15.47 52.97
C THR A 5 51.51 15.49 53.60
N GLY A 6 51.87 16.52 54.37
CA GLY A 6 53.18 16.61 55.02
C GLY A 6 53.32 15.76 56.28
N ILE A 7 52.19 15.49 56.95
CA ILE A 7 52.14 14.77 58.23
C ILE A 7 52.14 13.24 58.00
N CYS A 8 51.36 12.71 57.03
CA CYS A 8 51.37 11.28 56.67
C CYS A 8 52.77 10.76 56.25
N ILE A 9 53.56 11.58 55.52
CA ILE A 9 54.89 11.18 55.04
C ILE A 9 55.93 11.15 56.17
N ALA A 10 55.74 11.93 57.23
CA ALA A 10 56.64 11.95 58.37
C ALA A 10 56.42 10.73 59.29
N THR A 11 55.16 10.39 59.58
CA THR A 11 54.81 9.24 60.45
C THR A 11 55.29 7.89 59.89
N THR A 12 55.24 7.70 58.58
CA THR A 12 55.68 6.46 57.90
C THR A 12 57.20 6.22 57.95
N LYS A 13 58.01 7.24 58.30
CA LYS A 13 59.48 7.16 58.37
C LYS A 13 60.03 6.99 59.79
N LEU A 14 59.19 7.05 60.81
CA LEU A 14 59.58 6.91 62.21
C LEU A 14 59.61 5.44 62.62
N SER A 15 60.57 5.05 63.46
CA SER A 15 60.60 3.69 64.00
C SER A 15 59.48 3.51 65.03
N LYS A 16 59.03 2.27 65.23
CA LYS A 16 58.06 1.92 66.27
C LYS A 16 58.48 2.43 67.65
N THR A 17 59.78 2.39 67.97
CA THR A 17 60.34 2.90 69.22
C THR A 17 60.18 4.42 69.34
N ASP A 18 60.39 5.15 68.25
CA ASP A 18 60.24 6.62 68.24
C ASP A 18 58.78 7.04 68.45
N ILE A 19 57.84 6.31 67.85
CA ILE A 19 56.41 6.54 68.00
C ILE A 19 55.98 6.27 69.45
N VAL A 20 56.42 5.16 70.06
CA VAL A 20 56.08 4.82 71.46
C VAL A 20 56.68 5.82 72.46
N ASN A 21 57.92 6.26 72.25
CA ASN A 21 58.58 7.21 73.17
C ASN A 21 57.99 8.63 73.13
N ASN A 22 57.30 9.01 72.05
CA ASN A 22 56.72 10.35 71.87
C ASN A 22 55.19 10.34 71.85
N LEU A 23 54.57 9.35 72.52
CA LEU A 23 53.15 9.06 72.36
C LEU A 23 52.22 10.20 72.75
N GLU A 24 52.52 10.83 73.88
CA GLU A 24 51.74 11.95 74.41
C GLU A 24 51.84 13.21 73.55
N ILE A 25 53.05 13.59 73.12
CA ILE A 25 53.30 14.83 72.37
C ILE A 25 52.81 14.71 70.92
N GLY A 26 52.95 13.53 70.32
CA GLY A 26 52.64 13.29 68.91
C GLY A 26 51.16 13.03 68.62
N THR A 27 50.37 12.65 69.62
CA THR A 27 48.97 12.21 69.47
C THR A 27 48.07 13.09 68.58
N PRO A 28 48.11 14.44 68.64
CA PRO A 28 47.28 15.30 67.77
C PRO A 28 47.69 15.30 66.29
N PHE A 29 48.91 14.87 65.99
CA PHE A 29 49.58 14.99 64.70
C PHE A 29 49.85 13.65 64.03
N TRP A 30 49.44 12.52 64.63
CA TRP A 30 49.73 11.22 64.07
C TRP A 30 48.74 10.78 63.01
N ASP A 31 49.26 10.11 61.98
CA ASP A 31 48.46 9.27 61.09
C ASP A 31 48.12 7.97 61.82
N TRP A 32 47.06 8.04 62.63
CA TRP A 32 46.59 6.93 63.45
C TRP A 32 46.14 5.72 62.62
N ASP A 33 45.58 5.94 61.42
CA ASP A 33 45.19 4.84 60.53
C ASP A 33 46.40 4.01 60.11
N PHE A 34 47.46 4.68 59.66
CA PHE A 34 48.70 4.01 59.29
C PHE A 34 49.36 3.32 60.49
N ILE A 35 49.49 4.02 61.63
CA ILE A 35 50.17 3.48 62.82
C ILE A 35 49.45 2.23 63.34
N ILE A 36 48.13 2.30 63.52
CA ILE A 36 47.35 1.21 64.12
C ILE A 36 47.31 -0.02 63.21
N LYS A 37 47.21 0.18 61.89
CA LYS A 37 47.11 -0.94 60.93
C LYS A 37 48.46 -1.55 60.53
N ASN A 38 49.53 -0.77 60.51
CA ASN A 38 50.81 -1.19 59.89
C ASN A 38 52.01 -1.23 60.86
N ILE A 39 51.98 -0.46 61.96
CA ILE A 39 53.12 -0.39 62.90
C ILE A 39 52.85 -1.20 64.15
N PHE A 40 51.66 -1.07 64.73
CA PHE A 40 51.28 -1.82 65.92
C PHE A 40 50.66 -3.17 65.58
N THR A 41 51.00 -4.16 66.39
CA THR A 41 50.46 -5.51 66.28
C THR A 41 49.54 -5.79 67.46
N VAL A 42 48.36 -6.37 67.18
CA VAL A 42 47.35 -6.68 68.21
C VAL A 42 47.90 -7.65 69.27
N SER A 43 48.71 -8.62 68.86
CA SER A 43 49.21 -9.68 69.74
C SER A 43 50.39 -9.29 70.62
N VAL A 44 50.95 -8.08 70.46
CA VAL A 44 52.11 -7.60 71.24
C VAL A 44 51.87 -6.18 71.77
N ASP A 45 51.55 -5.24 70.89
CA ASP A 45 51.59 -3.81 71.21
C ASP A 45 50.25 -3.32 71.76
N LEU A 46 49.16 -3.68 71.10
CA LEU A 46 47.83 -3.23 71.49
C LEU A 46 47.21 -4.10 72.60
N LYS A 47 48.03 -4.70 73.46
CA LYS A 47 47.55 -5.42 74.64
C LYS A 47 47.08 -4.46 75.73
N LEU A 48 46.10 -4.91 76.51
CA LEU A 48 45.66 -4.23 77.73
C LEU A 48 46.69 -4.31 78.86
N GLU A 49 47.28 -5.50 79.05
CA GLU A 49 48.33 -5.76 80.04
C GLU A 49 49.68 -5.86 79.32
N ASP A 50 50.70 -5.19 79.87
CA ASP A 50 52.07 -5.12 79.34
C ASP A 50 52.21 -4.58 77.90
N GLY A 51 51.14 -3.96 77.36
CA GLY A 51 51.10 -3.26 76.07
C GLY A 51 50.90 -1.75 76.23
N ILE A 52 50.74 -1.06 75.09
CA ILE A 52 50.61 0.41 75.03
C ILE A 52 49.16 0.87 74.81
N LEU A 53 48.18 -0.03 74.72
CA LEU A 53 46.78 0.33 74.40
C LEU A 53 46.17 1.30 75.44
N ALA A 54 46.44 1.11 76.73
CA ALA A 54 45.95 2.01 77.77
C ALA A 54 46.57 3.41 77.67
N ASN A 55 47.85 3.50 77.28
CA ASN A 55 48.53 4.79 77.05
C ASN A 55 47.94 5.49 75.82
N ILE A 56 47.69 4.73 74.74
CA ILE A 56 47.01 5.21 73.54
C ILE A 56 45.61 5.75 73.89
N ALA A 57 44.80 5.00 74.64
CA ALA A 57 43.47 5.42 75.07
C ALA A 57 43.51 6.72 75.92
N SER A 58 44.48 6.82 76.85
CA SER A 58 44.69 8.03 77.64
C SER A 58 45.04 9.25 76.77
N CYS A 59 45.97 9.09 75.82
CA CYS A 59 46.39 10.19 74.96
C CYS A 59 45.30 10.61 73.98
N ILE A 60 44.52 9.66 73.44
CA ILE A 60 43.40 9.97 72.54
C ILE A 60 42.27 10.69 73.30
N SER A 61 42.09 10.43 74.61
CA SER A 61 40.99 11.01 75.40
C SER A 61 41.00 12.54 75.48
N VAL A 62 42.16 13.19 75.22
CA VAL A 62 42.31 14.65 75.22
C VAL A 62 42.09 15.29 73.84
N LEU A 63 41.83 14.49 72.79
CA LEU A 63 41.53 14.97 71.44
C LEU A 63 40.07 15.44 71.31
N ASP A 64 39.80 16.19 70.24
CA ASP A 64 38.44 16.55 69.85
C ASP A 64 37.60 15.30 69.51
N ASP A 65 36.29 15.41 69.72
CA ASP A 65 35.36 14.27 69.61
C ASP A 65 35.31 13.65 68.20
N GLU A 66 35.57 14.43 67.14
CA GLU A 66 35.55 13.94 65.77
C GLU A 66 36.76 13.04 65.50
N LYS A 67 37.98 13.52 65.79
CA LYS A 67 39.21 12.72 65.66
C LYS A 67 39.21 11.51 66.57
N LYS A 68 38.75 11.67 67.82
CA LYS A 68 38.65 10.57 68.79
C LYS A 68 37.77 9.43 68.25
N LYS A 69 36.59 9.74 67.71
CA LYS A 69 35.71 8.74 67.09
C LYS A 69 36.34 8.06 65.87
N GLU A 70 37.03 8.82 65.03
CA GLU A 70 37.74 8.26 63.86
C GLU A 70 38.83 7.27 64.27
N ILE A 71 39.64 7.62 65.26
CA ILE A 71 40.73 6.76 65.76
C ILE A 71 40.15 5.52 66.45
N TRP A 72 39.12 5.67 67.28
CA TRP A 72 38.47 4.53 67.93
C TRP A 72 37.78 3.59 66.96
N LYS A 73 37.20 4.09 65.87
CA LYS A 73 36.69 3.26 64.77
C LYS A 73 37.79 2.37 64.18
N ILE A 74 38.97 2.93 63.92
CA ILE A 74 40.11 2.18 63.40
C ILE A 74 40.61 1.17 64.44
N LEU A 75 40.84 1.61 65.69
CA LEU A 75 41.26 0.75 66.80
C LEU A 75 40.32 -0.42 66.99
N THR A 76 39.00 -0.18 67.00
CA THR A 76 38.00 -1.23 67.17
C THR A 76 38.04 -2.23 66.02
N SER A 77 38.33 -1.77 64.80
CA SER A 77 38.34 -2.63 63.61
C SER A 77 39.51 -3.60 63.49
N VAL A 78 40.65 -3.31 64.13
CA VAL A 78 41.85 -4.15 64.01
C VAL A 78 41.86 -5.36 64.93
N PHE A 79 41.06 -5.37 65.99
CA PHE A 79 40.99 -6.52 66.91
C PHE A 79 40.11 -7.65 66.34
N PRO A 80 40.59 -8.90 66.37
CA PRO A 80 39.71 -10.06 66.24
C PRO A 80 38.59 -10.01 67.29
N ILE A 81 37.37 -10.37 66.89
CA ILE A 81 36.16 -10.18 67.71
C ILE A 81 36.24 -10.86 69.09
N ASP A 82 36.88 -12.02 69.17
CA ASP A 82 37.05 -12.82 70.39
C ASP A 82 38.01 -12.16 71.39
N ILE A 83 38.99 -11.40 70.90
CA ILE A 83 39.88 -10.56 71.71
C ILE A 83 39.17 -9.26 72.08
N LEU A 84 38.50 -8.64 71.12
CA LEU A 84 37.79 -7.38 71.30
C LEU A 84 36.77 -7.45 72.45
N TYR A 85 35.98 -8.53 72.54
CA TYR A 85 35.02 -8.68 73.65
C TYR A 85 35.67 -8.82 75.02
N LYS A 86 36.80 -9.53 75.12
CA LYS A 86 37.57 -9.60 76.38
C LYS A 86 38.04 -8.22 76.79
N TYR A 87 38.41 -7.38 75.81
CA TYR A 87 38.93 -6.05 76.07
C TYR A 87 37.83 -5.06 76.42
N ILE A 88 36.69 -5.12 75.73
CA ILE A 88 35.47 -4.40 76.09
C ILE A 88 35.06 -4.72 77.52
N ASP A 89 35.15 -6.00 77.93
CA ASP A 89 34.82 -6.44 79.29
C ASP A 89 35.78 -5.87 80.34
N ALA A 90 37.09 -6.03 80.12
CA ALA A 90 38.12 -5.54 81.01
C ALA A 90 38.14 -4.00 81.14
N THR A 91 37.69 -3.29 80.10
CA THR A 91 37.67 -1.81 80.04
C THR A 91 36.30 -1.21 80.30
N SER A 92 35.31 -2.02 80.67
CA SER A 92 33.90 -1.61 80.74
C SER A 92 33.59 -0.43 81.67
N THR A 93 34.41 -0.22 82.71
CA THR A 93 34.31 0.87 83.69
C THR A 93 35.23 2.06 83.39
N ASN A 94 36.11 1.95 82.39
CA ASN A 94 37.07 2.99 82.05
C ASN A 94 36.53 3.89 80.93
N ILE A 95 36.24 5.15 81.27
CA ILE A 95 35.69 6.14 80.35
C ILE A 95 36.66 6.55 79.22
N THR A 96 37.96 6.25 79.34
CA THR A 96 38.93 6.57 78.29
C THR A 96 38.85 5.62 77.08
N PHE A 97 38.16 4.48 77.22
CA PHE A 97 37.97 3.50 76.15
C PHE A 97 36.61 3.70 75.46
N GLU A 98 36.63 4.33 74.30
CA GLU A 98 35.43 4.64 73.50
C GLU A 98 35.29 3.72 72.28
N TRP A 99 35.17 2.41 72.50
CA TRP A 99 35.00 1.42 71.42
C TRP A 99 33.86 1.79 70.45
N ASP A 100 34.07 1.54 69.15
CA ASP A 100 33.09 1.85 68.09
C ASP A 100 31.98 0.80 68.04
N TRP A 101 30.84 1.16 68.65
CA TRP A 101 29.68 0.29 68.74
C TRP A 101 28.92 0.12 67.43
N ASP A 102 29.11 0.99 66.43
CA ASP A 102 28.54 0.80 65.10
C ASP A 102 29.27 -0.35 64.39
N TYR A 103 30.61 -0.33 64.43
CA TYR A 103 31.43 -1.43 63.91
C TYR A 103 31.13 -2.76 64.62
N ILE A 104 31.06 -2.75 65.96
CA ILE A 104 30.76 -3.96 66.75
C ILE A 104 29.37 -4.52 66.40
N SER A 105 28.36 -3.66 66.30
CA SER A 105 26.99 -4.06 65.96
C SER A 105 26.87 -4.60 64.53
N GLY A 106 27.72 -4.13 63.61
CA GLY A 106 27.80 -4.60 62.22
C GLY A 106 28.71 -5.80 61.99
N HIS A 107 29.41 -6.30 63.02
CA HIS A 107 30.39 -7.35 62.83
C HIS A 107 29.75 -8.73 62.59
N LYS A 108 30.26 -9.50 61.62
CA LYS A 108 29.73 -10.82 61.16
C LYS A 108 29.79 -11.98 62.18
N HIS A 109 30.43 -11.74 63.33
CA HIS A 109 30.65 -12.73 64.39
C HIS A 109 30.23 -12.16 65.75
N ILE A 110 29.31 -11.19 65.75
CA ILE A 110 28.75 -10.65 66.97
C ILE A 110 28.05 -11.76 67.77
N PRO A 111 28.27 -11.89 69.08
CA PRO A 111 27.50 -12.78 69.93
C PRO A 111 26.00 -12.43 69.88
N THR A 112 25.19 -13.40 69.49
CA THR A 112 23.73 -13.26 69.34
C THR A 112 22.94 -13.92 70.48
N ASP A 113 23.61 -14.39 71.53
CA ASP A 113 22.94 -14.96 72.69
C ASP A 113 22.40 -13.87 73.62
N LEU A 114 21.38 -14.22 74.41
CA LEU A 114 20.70 -13.28 75.31
C LEU A 114 21.62 -12.69 76.38
N VAL A 115 22.62 -13.45 76.86
CA VAL A 115 23.51 -13.00 77.93
C VAL A 115 24.41 -11.89 77.40
N SER A 116 25.05 -12.11 76.25
CA SER A 116 25.94 -11.14 75.62
C SER A 116 25.20 -9.87 75.19
N LEU A 117 24.03 -10.00 74.54
CA LEU A 117 23.25 -8.83 74.12
C LEU A 117 22.70 -8.04 75.31
N ASN A 118 22.25 -8.71 76.37
CA ASN A 118 21.74 -8.00 77.55
C ASN A 118 22.84 -7.24 78.30
N LYS A 119 24.08 -7.75 78.27
CA LYS A 119 25.25 -7.08 78.85
C LYS A 119 25.54 -5.74 78.17
N PHE A 120 25.44 -5.67 76.84
CA PHE A 120 25.81 -4.49 76.06
C PHE A 120 24.64 -3.70 75.48
N LYS A 121 23.40 -3.99 75.88
CA LYS A 121 22.19 -3.45 75.28
C LYS A 121 22.08 -1.93 75.18
N TYR A 122 22.74 -1.19 76.07
CA TYR A 122 22.71 0.28 76.04
C TYR A 122 23.82 0.89 75.20
N LYS A 123 24.81 0.09 74.78
CA LYS A 123 25.93 0.53 73.94
C LYS A 123 25.76 0.12 72.48
N LEU A 124 25.13 -1.03 72.22
CA LEU A 124 24.87 -1.54 70.87
C LEU A 124 24.04 -0.56 70.02
N ASN A 125 24.41 -0.41 68.75
CA ASN A 125 23.59 0.25 67.74
C ASN A 125 22.56 -0.75 67.20
N TRP A 126 21.35 -0.69 67.74
CA TRP A 126 20.29 -1.64 67.41
C TRP A 126 19.76 -1.53 65.98
N THR A 127 19.94 -0.40 65.30
CA THR A 127 19.57 -0.27 63.87
C THR A 127 20.51 -1.10 63.01
N ILE A 128 21.83 -0.94 63.18
CA ILE A 128 22.83 -1.75 62.47
C ILE A 128 22.70 -3.22 62.86
N LEU A 129 22.49 -3.49 64.15
CA LEU A 129 22.33 -4.85 64.66
C LEU A 129 21.08 -5.55 64.09
N SER A 130 19.98 -4.83 63.89
CA SER A 130 18.77 -5.39 63.28
C SER A 130 18.99 -5.83 61.83
N ASP A 131 19.92 -5.19 61.13
CA ASP A 131 20.30 -5.53 59.74
C ASP A 131 21.43 -6.57 59.66
N ASN A 132 22.06 -6.91 60.79
CA ASN A 132 23.23 -7.78 60.83
C ASN A 132 22.88 -9.24 60.44
N ASP A 133 23.70 -9.85 59.58
CA ASP A 133 23.47 -11.22 59.09
C ASP A 133 23.48 -12.29 60.18
N SER A 134 24.30 -12.15 61.22
CA SER A 134 24.32 -13.06 62.37
C SER A 134 22.98 -12.99 63.13
N ILE A 135 22.43 -11.79 63.31
CA ILE A 135 21.11 -11.59 63.93
C ILE A 135 20.00 -12.12 63.01
N LYS A 136 20.09 -11.86 61.69
CA LYS A 136 19.13 -12.40 60.73
C LYS A 136 19.08 -13.91 60.79
N THR A 137 20.25 -14.55 60.83
CA THR A 137 20.40 -16.01 60.95
C THR A 137 19.90 -16.50 62.30
N GLN A 138 20.05 -15.74 63.38
CA GLN A 138 19.52 -16.09 64.70
C GLN A 138 18.00 -16.26 64.70
N PHE A 139 17.28 -15.58 63.81
CA PHE A 139 15.84 -15.78 63.64
C PHE A 139 15.48 -16.97 62.74
N ASN A 140 16.44 -17.73 62.22
CA ASN A 140 16.15 -18.94 61.47
C ASN A 140 15.74 -20.08 62.40
N GLN A 141 14.71 -20.84 62.01
CA GLN A 141 14.25 -22.02 62.73
C GLN A 141 15.39 -23.02 63.03
N ALA A 142 16.33 -23.22 62.10
CA ALA A 142 17.42 -24.18 62.25
C ALA A 142 18.29 -23.95 63.51
N ASN A 143 18.35 -22.70 64.00
CA ASN A 143 19.17 -22.35 65.16
C ASN A 143 18.51 -22.72 66.51
N TRP A 144 17.27 -23.22 66.50
CA TRP A 144 16.49 -23.49 67.71
C TRP A 144 16.05 -24.97 67.85
N GLY A 145 16.65 -25.87 67.06
CA GLY A 145 16.42 -27.31 67.12
C GLY A 145 15.20 -27.81 66.32
N ASP A 146 14.94 -29.12 66.37
CA ASP A 146 13.92 -29.80 65.54
C ASP A 146 12.46 -29.54 65.97
N ASP A 147 12.23 -28.94 67.15
CA ASP A 147 10.89 -28.63 67.64
C ASP A 147 10.33 -27.32 67.05
N LYS A 148 9.49 -27.46 66.02
CA LYS A 148 8.76 -26.35 65.38
C LYS A 148 7.92 -25.51 66.36
N LYS A 149 7.34 -26.10 67.41
CA LYS A 149 6.51 -25.36 68.37
C LYS A 149 7.38 -24.62 69.39
N GLY A 150 8.42 -25.27 69.89
CA GLY A 150 9.42 -24.68 70.80
C GLY A 150 10.15 -23.49 70.18
N TYR A 151 10.52 -23.57 68.90
CA TYR A 151 11.19 -22.48 68.17
C TYR A 151 10.41 -21.16 68.24
N LEU A 152 9.12 -21.15 67.87
CA LEU A 152 8.34 -19.90 67.85
C LEU A 152 8.19 -19.29 69.24
N VAL A 153 8.05 -20.12 70.27
CA VAL A 153 7.99 -19.65 71.67
C VAL A 153 9.32 -18.99 72.06
N ASN A 154 10.45 -19.59 71.71
CA ASN A 154 11.77 -19.08 72.05
C ASN A 154 12.13 -17.81 71.26
N LEU A 155 11.81 -17.77 69.97
CA LEU A 155 11.99 -16.57 69.15
C LEU A 155 11.17 -15.39 69.69
N LYS A 156 9.91 -15.63 70.07
CA LYS A 156 9.08 -14.59 70.69
C LYS A 156 9.67 -14.10 72.01
N LYS A 157 10.20 -15.00 72.85
CA LYS A 157 10.91 -14.59 74.09
C LYS A 157 12.13 -13.73 73.77
N TYR A 158 12.91 -14.14 72.76
CA TYR A 158 14.10 -13.43 72.32
C TYR A 158 13.79 -12.02 71.81
N LEU A 159 12.76 -11.87 70.95
CA LEU A 159 12.30 -10.57 70.47
C LEU A 159 11.74 -9.71 71.60
N ASN A 160 10.93 -10.28 72.50
CA ASN A 160 10.35 -9.56 73.65
C ASN A 160 11.40 -9.04 74.63
N GLN A 161 12.53 -9.74 74.80
CA GLN A 161 13.59 -9.34 75.74
C GLN A 161 14.18 -7.96 75.39
N PHE A 162 14.17 -7.58 74.11
CA PHE A 162 14.72 -6.32 73.60
C PHE A 162 13.67 -5.55 72.78
N LEU A 163 12.40 -5.66 73.17
CA LEU A 163 11.25 -5.15 72.42
C LEU A 163 11.39 -3.67 72.01
N ASP A 164 11.82 -2.81 72.95
CA ASP A 164 11.98 -1.37 72.78
C ASP A 164 13.29 -0.96 72.09
N LYS A 165 14.19 -1.92 71.84
CA LYS A 165 15.50 -1.66 71.24
C LYS A 165 15.54 -1.99 69.76
N TRP A 166 14.85 -3.04 69.33
CA TRP A 166 14.83 -3.46 67.93
C TRP A 166 14.37 -2.34 66.98
N ASN A 167 15.05 -2.21 65.85
CA ASN A 167 14.56 -1.39 64.75
C ASN A 167 13.62 -2.23 63.89
N TRP A 168 12.33 -2.17 64.20
CA TRP A 168 11.29 -2.98 63.57
C TRP A 168 11.11 -2.70 62.07
N LYS A 169 11.40 -1.49 61.61
CA LYS A 169 11.44 -1.16 60.17
C LYS A 169 12.51 -1.95 59.45
N VAL A 170 13.74 -1.97 59.98
CA VAL A 170 14.83 -2.78 59.43
C VAL A 170 14.49 -4.27 59.49
N LEU A 171 13.94 -4.75 60.62
CA LEU A 171 13.53 -6.15 60.77
C LEU A 171 12.45 -6.61 59.79
N SER A 172 11.66 -5.68 59.23
CA SER A 172 10.62 -5.96 58.22
C SER A 172 11.20 -6.63 56.97
N THR A 173 12.45 -6.31 56.65
CA THR A 173 13.17 -6.86 55.49
C THR A 173 13.67 -8.28 55.71
N ASN A 174 13.62 -8.79 56.94
CA ASN A 174 14.17 -10.08 57.29
C ASN A 174 13.27 -11.25 56.83
N PRO A 175 13.75 -12.13 55.93
CA PRO A 175 12.96 -13.23 55.38
C PRO A 175 12.61 -14.30 56.41
N HIS A 176 13.29 -14.37 57.55
CA HIS A 176 12.99 -15.31 58.64
C HIS A 176 11.88 -14.81 59.58
N LEU A 177 11.54 -13.53 59.52
CA LEU A 177 10.45 -12.91 60.30
C LEU A 177 9.21 -12.65 59.43
N ASN A 178 9.40 -12.05 58.26
CA ASN A 178 8.29 -11.53 57.43
C ASN A 178 7.42 -12.59 56.75
N TRP A 179 7.82 -13.87 56.76
CA TRP A 179 6.99 -14.98 56.29
C TRP A 179 5.99 -15.47 57.36
N ASN A 180 6.25 -15.18 58.65
CA ASN A 180 5.55 -15.81 59.76
C ASN A 180 4.41 -14.96 60.29
N ARG A 181 3.17 -15.34 59.93
CA ARG A 181 1.93 -14.66 60.36
C ARG A 181 1.79 -14.54 61.88
N ASN A 182 2.31 -15.49 62.67
CA ASN A 182 2.19 -15.43 64.14
C ASN A 182 3.13 -14.40 64.76
N ILE A 183 4.34 -14.24 64.21
CA ILE A 183 5.27 -13.21 64.68
C ILE A 183 4.71 -11.82 64.35
N LEU A 184 4.32 -11.59 63.11
CA LEU A 184 3.74 -10.31 62.69
C LEU A 184 2.49 -9.95 63.51
N ARG A 185 1.63 -10.94 63.82
CA ARG A 185 0.42 -10.70 64.62
C ARG A 185 0.72 -10.34 66.07
N ASP A 186 1.63 -11.05 66.72
CA ASP A 186 1.97 -10.81 68.12
C ASP A 186 2.69 -9.46 68.32
N PHE A 187 3.46 -9.03 67.32
CA PHE A 187 4.20 -7.77 67.32
C PHE A 187 3.59 -6.71 66.40
N VAL A 188 2.30 -6.81 66.04
CA VAL A 188 1.66 -5.92 65.05
C VAL A 188 1.69 -4.44 65.44
N LYS A 189 1.75 -4.15 66.75
CA LYS A 189 1.80 -2.79 67.30
C LYS A 189 3.19 -2.15 67.21
N GLN A 190 4.21 -2.91 66.82
CA GLN A 190 5.56 -2.37 66.62
C GLN A 190 5.65 -1.64 65.28
N ASP A 191 6.64 -0.76 65.15
CA ASP A 191 6.86 0.08 63.97
C ASP A 191 7.45 -0.72 62.80
N TRP A 192 6.70 -1.72 62.31
CA TRP A 192 7.04 -2.44 61.09
C TRP A 192 6.91 -1.51 59.87
N ASP A 193 7.78 -1.70 58.89
CA ASP A 193 7.66 -1.12 57.55
C ASP A 193 6.57 -1.89 56.78
N TRP A 194 5.33 -1.44 56.96
CA TRP A 194 4.17 -2.07 56.32
C TRP A 194 4.13 -1.85 54.81
N ASP A 195 4.79 -0.84 54.27
CA ASP A 195 4.92 -0.62 52.82
C ASP A 195 5.77 -1.75 52.22
N TYR A 196 6.95 -2.00 52.81
CA TYR A 196 7.83 -3.11 52.43
C TYR A 196 7.14 -4.46 52.62
N LEU A 197 6.48 -4.69 53.76
CA LEU A 197 5.80 -5.96 54.04
C LEU A 197 4.64 -6.21 53.07
N SER A 198 3.91 -5.16 52.69
CA SER A 198 2.79 -5.26 51.74
C SER A 198 3.29 -5.60 50.33
N GLU A 199 4.42 -5.07 49.91
CA GLU A 199 5.01 -5.38 48.58
C GLU A 199 5.75 -6.72 48.55
N TYR A 200 6.58 -7.02 49.57
CA TYR A 200 7.54 -8.12 49.55
C TYR A 200 7.29 -9.22 50.60
N GLY A 201 6.60 -8.92 51.69
CA GLY A 201 6.47 -9.80 52.86
C GLY A 201 5.79 -11.15 52.56
N ASP A 202 6.46 -12.25 52.84
CA ASP A 202 6.03 -13.59 52.41
C ASP A 202 4.81 -14.15 53.17
N PHE A 203 4.40 -13.52 54.27
CA PHE A 203 3.24 -13.94 55.06
C PHE A 203 1.91 -13.93 54.27
N LEU A 204 1.85 -13.16 53.16
CA LEU A 204 0.69 -13.08 52.27
C LEU A 204 0.63 -14.22 51.23
N LYS A 205 1.65 -15.08 51.13
CA LYS A 205 1.62 -16.25 50.23
C LYS A 205 0.65 -17.32 50.75
N LYS A 206 -0.01 -18.05 49.83
CA LYS A 206 -0.92 -19.16 50.18
C LYS A 206 -0.15 -20.27 50.90
N GLY A 207 -0.59 -20.59 52.12
CA GLY A 207 -0.13 -21.74 52.90
C GLY A 207 -0.88 -23.02 52.54
N LYS A 208 -0.36 -24.18 52.98
CA LYS A 208 -0.99 -25.48 52.71
C LYS A 208 -2.39 -25.66 53.30
N ASN A 209 -2.67 -24.96 54.41
CA ASN A 209 -3.93 -25.07 55.15
C ASN A 209 -4.87 -23.89 54.89
N ASP A 210 -4.54 -23.04 53.91
CA ASP A 210 -5.32 -21.85 53.58
C ASP A 210 -6.51 -22.20 52.69
N THR A 211 -7.69 -21.69 53.05
CA THR A 211 -8.89 -21.72 52.20
C THR A 211 -8.74 -20.78 51.00
N ASP A 212 -9.61 -20.87 50.00
CA ASP A 212 -9.46 -20.07 48.78
C ASP A 212 -9.63 -18.55 49.00
N ASP A 213 -10.32 -18.15 50.06
CA ASP A 213 -10.50 -16.77 50.50
C ASP A 213 -9.38 -16.28 51.47
N TYR A 214 -8.30 -17.04 51.64
CA TYR A 214 -7.25 -16.75 52.63
C TYR A 214 -6.69 -15.33 52.50
N LEU A 215 -6.49 -14.84 51.27
CA LEU A 215 -5.87 -13.54 51.05
C LEU A 215 -6.72 -12.43 51.65
N VAL A 216 -8.04 -12.42 51.39
CA VAL A 216 -8.98 -11.46 51.98
C VAL A 216 -8.97 -11.54 53.50
N LYS A 217 -8.92 -12.75 54.08
CA LYS A 217 -8.81 -12.94 55.53
C LYS A 217 -7.52 -12.35 56.11
N LEU A 218 -6.39 -12.46 55.43
CA LEU A 218 -5.12 -11.89 55.87
C LEU A 218 -5.09 -10.37 55.73
N LEU A 219 -5.61 -9.85 54.61
CA LEU A 219 -5.70 -8.41 54.37
C LEU A 219 -6.55 -7.68 55.43
N ASN A 220 -7.49 -8.38 56.09
CA ASN A 220 -8.26 -7.86 57.22
C ASN A 220 -7.53 -7.93 58.57
N GLN A 221 -6.50 -8.76 58.69
CA GLN A 221 -5.78 -9.00 59.95
C GLN A 221 -4.56 -8.10 60.14
N PHE A 222 -4.01 -7.56 59.05
CA PHE A 222 -2.75 -6.82 59.06
C PHE A 222 -2.92 -5.40 58.49
N PRO A 223 -2.10 -4.43 58.91
CA PRO A 223 -2.08 -3.07 58.37
C PRO A 223 -1.42 -3.09 56.99
N ILE A 224 -2.18 -3.40 55.95
CA ILE A 224 -1.68 -3.49 54.58
C ILE A 224 -1.72 -2.10 53.93
N ASP A 225 -0.61 -1.72 53.30
CA ASP A 225 -0.56 -0.60 52.37
C ASP A 225 -0.92 -1.09 50.97
N TYR A 226 -2.10 -0.70 50.47
CA TYR A 226 -2.61 -1.24 49.21
C TYR A 226 -1.93 -0.61 47.99
N ALA A 227 -1.32 0.56 48.12
CA ALA A 227 -0.51 1.17 47.06
C ALA A 227 0.73 0.30 46.78
N SER A 228 1.45 -0.12 47.82
CA SER A 228 2.59 -1.03 47.72
C SER A 228 2.14 -2.46 47.34
N PHE A 229 1.03 -2.93 47.89
CA PHE A 229 0.45 -4.24 47.51
C PHE A 229 0.08 -4.32 46.02
N SER A 230 -0.32 -3.21 45.39
CA SER A 230 -0.66 -3.15 43.95
C SER A 230 0.49 -3.58 43.04
N LYS A 231 1.75 -3.38 43.47
CA LYS A 231 2.97 -3.72 42.72
C LYS A 231 3.31 -5.21 42.74
N ARG A 232 2.62 -5.99 43.57
CA ARG A 232 3.03 -7.34 43.94
C ARG A 232 2.83 -8.35 42.82
N GLN A 233 3.87 -9.10 42.46
CA GLN A 233 3.86 -10.05 41.34
C GLN A 233 4.10 -11.53 41.74
N ASN A 234 4.27 -11.82 43.03
CA ASN A 234 4.55 -13.16 43.53
C ASN A 234 3.30 -13.96 43.98
N LEU A 235 2.11 -13.38 43.84
CA LEU A 235 0.81 -14.02 44.11
C LEU A 235 -0.27 -13.45 43.19
N ILE A 236 -1.41 -14.13 43.07
CA ILE A 236 -2.55 -13.67 42.26
C ILE A 236 -3.44 -12.74 43.10
N ILE A 237 -3.74 -11.56 42.55
CA ILE A 237 -4.69 -10.60 43.13
C ILE A 237 -6.01 -10.76 42.37
N SER A 238 -6.93 -11.54 42.94
CA SER A 238 -8.19 -11.90 42.27
C SER A 238 -9.17 -10.72 42.19
N SER A 239 -10.08 -10.73 41.22
CA SER A 239 -11.12 -9.70 41.09
C SER A 239 -11.95 -9.54 42.37
N ASN A 240 -12.27 -10.66 43.05
CA ASN A 240 -13.00 -10.65 44.32
C ASN A 240 -12.22 -9.94 45.43
N THR A 241 -10.89 -10.09 45.45
CA THR A 241 -10.04 -9.40 46.44
C THR A 241 -10.06 -7.89 46.21
N ILE A 242 -9.90 -7.47 44.95
CA ILE A 242 -9.94 -6.06 44.55
C ILE A 242 -11.31 -5.46 44.90
N GLN A 243 -12.39 -6.18 44.60
CA GLN A 243 -13.76 -5.73 44.89
C GLN A 243 -14.02 -5.61 46.39
N ALA A 244 -13.66 -6.63 47.19
CA ALA A 244 -13.85 -6.61 48.63
C ALA A 244 -13.06 -5.48 49.32
N LYS A 245 -11.96 -5.04 48.71
CA LYS A 245 -11.06 -4.00 49.22
C LYS A 245 -11.05 -2.73 48.37
N ALA A 246 -12.13 -2.46 47.62
CA ALA A 246 -12.16 -1.36 46.66
C ALA A 246 -12.05 0.05 47.27
N ASN A 247 -12.31 0.20 48.57
CA ASN A 247 -12.23 1.48 49.28
C ASN A 247 -10.86 1.75 49.90
N GLU A 248 -9.93 0.81 49.80
CA GLU A 248 -8.56 0.98 50.30
C GLU A 248 -7.70 1.79 49.31
N ASN A 249 -6.49 2.18 49.72
CA ASN A 249 -5.59 3.07 49.00
C ASN A 249 -4.81 2.40 47.83
N TRP A 250 -5.50 1.67 46.96
CA TRP A 250 -4.90 1.03 45.79
C TRP A 250 -4.26 2.04 44.83
N ASP A 251 -3.13 1.66 44.24
CA ASP A 251 -2.61 2.31 43.04
C ASP A 251 -3.24 1.63 41.81
N TRP A 252 -4.37 2.18 41.36
CA TRP A 252 -5.16 1.61 40.26
C TRP A 252 -4.41 1.60 38.92
N ILE A 253 -3.46 2.52 38.71
CA ILE A 253 -2.64 2.56 37.50
C ILE A 253 -1.64 1.40 37.52
N VAL A 254 -0.92 1.22 38.63
CA VAL A 254 0.00 0.08 38.80
C VAL A 254 -0.76 -1.24 38.76
N LEU A 255 -1.94 -1.30 39.37
CA LEU A 255 -2.77 -2.50 39.39
C LEU A 255 -3.23 -2.90 37.97
N SER A 256 -3.61 -1.93 37.11
CA SER A 256 -3.91 -2.17 35.69
C SER A 256 -2.76 -2.82 34.92
N GLN A 257 -1.53 -2.48 35.28
CA GLN A 257 -0.30 -2.96 34.63
C GLN A 257 0.19 -4.28 35.21
N ASN A 258 -0.37 -4.72 36.35
CA ASN A 258 0.10 -5.89 37.05
C ASN A 258 -0.37 -7.19 36.35
N PRO A 259 0.54 -8.04 35.85
CA PRO A 259 0.19 -9.27 35.11
C PRO A 259 -0.44 -10.36 36.00
N LYS A 260 -0.39 -10.19 37.32
CA LYS A 260 -1.00 -11.09 38.34
C LYS A 260 -2.32 -10.56 38.91
N ALA A 261 -2.72 -9.35 38.54
CA ALA A 261 -4.06 -8.85 38.85
C ALA A 261 -5.07 -9.46 37.86
N GLU A 262 -6.09 -10.12 38.39
CA GLU A 262 -7.20 -10.62 37.59
C GLU A 262 -8.26 -9.53 37.50
N ILE A 263 -8.29 -8.85 36.36
CA ILE A 263 -9.22 -7.74 36.11
C ILE A 263 -10.29 -8.23 35.14
N SER A 264 -11.50 -8.45 35.65
CA SER A 264 -12.66 -8.86 34.86
C SER A 264 -13.45 -7.65 34.33
N SER A 265 -14.24 -7.86 33.27
CA SER A 265 -15.14 -6.82 32.76
C SER A 265 -16.17 -6.36 33.78
N SER A 266 -16.71 -7.27 34.60
CA SER A 266 -17.68 -6.91 35.65
C SER A 266 -17.04 -6.00 36.70
N LEU A 267 -15.81 -6.30 37.12
CA LEU A 267 -15.07 -5.48 38.06
C LEU A 267 -14.85 -4.05 37.53
N LEU A 268 -14.47 -3.91 36.26
CA LEU A 268 -14.27 -2.60 35.63
C LEU A 268 -15.56 -1.78 35.55
N VAL A 269 -16.70 -2.43 35.34
CA VAL A 269 -18.01 -1.78 35.34
C VAL A 269 -18.40 -1.33 36.75
N ASP A 270 -18.24 -2.21 37.74
CA ASP A 270 -18.60 -1.93 39.13
C ASP A 270 -17.71 -0.83 39.74
N LEU A 271 -16.43 -0.79 39.37
CA LEU A 271 -15.42 0.14 39.88
C LEU A 271 -14.99 1.18 38.85
N LYS A 272 -15.89 1.60 37.96
CA LYS A 272 -15.61 2.52 36.84
C LYS A 272 -15.14 3.92 37.22
N GLU A 273 -15.40 4.33 38.47
CA GLU A 273 -15.00 5.63 39.02
C GLU A 273 -13.57 5.64 39.56
N LYS A 274 -12.91 4.47 39.63
CA LYS A 274 -11.50 4.37 40.04
C LYS A 274 -10.58 4.76 38.87
N ASN A 275 -9.39 5.25 39.20
CA ASN A 275 -8.42 5.79 38.23
C ASN A 275 -7.63 4.68 37.52
N TRP A 276 -8.33 3.81 36.79
CA TRP A 276 -7.71 2.74 36.02
C TRP A 276 -6.90 3.27 34.83
N ASP A 277 -5.77 2.62 34.52
CA ASP A 277 -5.08 2.80 33.24
C ASP A 277 -5.82 2.04 32.12
N TRP A 278 -6.82 2.68 31.53
CA TRP A 278 -7.66 2.13 30.47
C TRP A 278 -6.87 1.79 29.20
N ILE A 279 -5.79 2.51 28.90
CA ILE A 279 -4.91 2.27 27.75
C ILE A 279 -4.20 0.93 27.91
N THR A 280 -3.66 0.67 29.10
CA THR A 280 -3.00 -0.61 29.41
C THR A 280 -4.01 -1.77 29.42
N LEU A 281 -5.19 -1.57 30.02
CA LEU A 281 -6.26 -2.58 30.01
C LEU A 281 -6.71 -2.93 28.59
N SER A 282 -6.76 -1.94 27.69
CA SER A 282 -7.07 -2.12 26.27
C SER A 282 -6.10 -3.06 25.55
N LYS A 283 -4.84 -3.12 26.01
CA LYS A 283 -3.77 -3.95 25.45
C LYS A 283 -3.69 -5.34 26.08
N ASN A 284 -4.22 -5.49 27.29
CA ASN A 284 -4.16 -6.75 28.03
C ASN A 284 -5.15 -7.78 27.47
N SER A 285 -4.64 -8.78 26.74
CA SER A 285 -5.44 -9.81 26.09
C SER A 285 -6.26 -10.68 27.05
N LYS A 286 -5.88 -10.76 28.33
CA LYS A 286 -6.61 -11.52 29.37
C LYS A 286 -7.90 -10.84 29.82
N VAL A 287 -7.99 -9.52 29.68
CA VAL A 287 -9.22 -8.78 29.99
C VAL A 287 -10.21 -9.01 28.86
N GLU A 288 -11.28 -9.74 29.13
CA GLU A 288 -12.33 -10.01 28.16
C GLU A 288 -13.23 -8.78 28.00
N ILE A 289 -13.04 -8.02 26.91
CA ILE A 289 -13.82 -6.81 26.61
C ILE A 289 -14.87 -7.14 25.54
N SER A 290 -16.16 -7.00 25.90
CA SER A 290 -17.30 -7.22 25.01
C SER A 290 -17.95 -5.90 24.57
N ASN A 291 -18.86 -5.95 23.60
CA ASN A 291 -19.64 -4.79 23.20
C ASN A 291 -20.43 -4.15 24.37
N GLU A 292 -20.94 -4.98 25.29
CA GLU A 292 -21.67 -4.50 26.48
C GLU A 292 -20.75 -3.72 27.43
N THR A 293 -19.54 -4.25 27.68
CA THR A 293 -18.52 -3.54 28.47
C THR A 293 -18.20 -2.18 27.86
N ILE A 294 -17.99 -2.14 26.54
CA ILE A 294 -17.71 -0.89 25.83
C ILE A 294 -18.87 0.09 25.93
N PHE A 295 -20.13 -0.35 25.79
CA PHE A 295 -21.27 0.57 25.93
C PHE A 295 -21.38 1.16 27.34
N LYS A 296 -21.12 0.38 28.38
CA LYS A 296 -21.17 0.84 29.77
C LYS A 296 -20.02 1.79 30.13
N LEU A 297 -18.90 1.71 29.41
CA LEU A 297 -17.64 2.41 29.70
C LEU A 297 -17.12 3.21 28.50
N ILE A 298 -18.03 3.67 27.63
CA ILE A 298 -17.68 4.28 26.33
C ILE A 298 -16.97 5.63 26.46
N ASP A 299 -17.14 6.28 27.62
CA ASP A 299 -16.56 7.55 28.02
C ASP A 299 -15.11 7.44 28.50
N LYS A 300 -14.62 6.23 28.76
CA LYS A 300 -13.26 6.00 29.27
C LYS A 300 -12.21 6.04 28.16
N ASP A 301 -10.96 6.31 28.54
CA ASP A 301 -9.82 6.52 27.65
C ASP A 301 -9.22 5.21 27.11
N TRP A 302 -10.04 4.43 26.41
CA TRP A 302 -9.59 3.21 25.76
C TRP A 302 -8.61 3.49 24.61
N ASP A 303 -7.64 2.60 24.42
CA ASP A 303 -6.86 2.51 23.18
C ASP A 303 -7.66 1.72 22.14
N TRP A 304 -8.45 2.44 21.35
CA TRP A 304 -9.32 1.89 20.31
C TRP A 304 -8.56 1.17 19.18
N ASN A 305 -7.32 1.55 18.92
CA ASN A 305 -6.47 0.83 17.97
C ASN A 305 -6.17 -0.59 18.52
N SER A 306 -5.80 -0.70 19.79
CA SER A 306 -5.59 -2.02 20.45
C SER A 306 -6.88 -2.83 20.55
N LEU A 307 -8.04 -2.18 20.69
CA LEU A 307 -9.34 -2.87 20.71
C LEU A 307 -9.77 -3.42 19.34
N SER A 308 -9.22 -2.90 18.23
CA SER A 308 -9.68 -3.19 16.87
C SER A 308 -9.62 -4.68 16.49
N ASN A 309 -8.76 -5.46 17.16
CA ASN A 309 -8.59 -6.90 16.91
C ASN A 309 -9.16 -7.81 18.01
N ARG A 310 -10.01 -7.27 18.90
CA ARG A 310 -10.56 -8.05 20.03
C ARG A 310 -11.63 -9.02 19.55
N SER A 311 -11.37 -10.32 19.72
CA SER A 311 -12.24 -11.41 19.24
C SER A 311 -13.65 -11.44 19.82
N LYS A 312 -13.84 -10.86 21.01
CA LYS A 312 -15.14 -10.76 21.69
C LYS A 312 -15.97 -9.54 21.25
N LEU A 313 -15.40 -8.63 20.45
CA LEU A 313 -16.12 -7.51 19.86
C LEU A 313 -16.79 -7.92 18.54
N ILE A 314 -18.05 -7.53 18.40
CA ILE A 314 -18.87 -7.76 17.21
C ILE A 314 -19.13 -6.42 16.53
N PHE A 315 -18.68 -6.25 15.29
CA PHE A 315 -18.77 -4.98 14.57
C PHE A 315 -20.03 -4.90 13.70
N TYR A 316 -21.20 -4.98 14.35
CA TYR A 316 -22.50 -4.79 13.71
C TYR A 316 -22.89 -3.31 13.65
N LEU A 317 -23.88 -2.97 12.81
CA LEU A 317 -24.24 -1.60 12.45
C LEU A 317 -24.47 -0.68 13.66
N GLU A 318 -25.28 -1.10 14.65
CA GLU A 318 -25.57 -0.28 15.82
C GLU A 318 -24.31 0.01 16.65
N PHE A 319 -23.46 -0.99 16.89
CA PHE A 319 -22.20 -0.79 17.62
C PHE A 319 -21.26 0.16 16.88
N LEU A 320 -21.12 0.00 15.57
CA LEU A 320 -20.31 0.90 14.73
C LEU A 320 -20.87 2.32 14.74
N SER A 321 -22.19 2.50 14.67
CA SER A 321 -22.82 3.82 14.69
C SER A 321 -22.52 4.58 16.00
N LYS A 322 -22.56 3.90 17.14
CA LYS A 322 -22.30 4.47 18.48
C LYS A 322 -20.82 4.74 18.74
N THR A 323 -19.92 4.03 18.06
CA THR A 323 -18.46 4.13 18.27
C THR A 323 -17.72 4.73 17.07
N LEU A 324 -18.44 5.29 16.09
CA LEU A 324 -17.87 5.77 14.83
C LEU A 324 -16.83 6.89 15.00
N SER A 325 -17.00 7.73 16.03
CA SER A 325 -16.10 8.85 16.34
C SER A 325 -14.79 8.40 16.99
N LYS A 326 -14.68 7.13 17.38
CA LYS A 326 -13.52 6.60 18.09
C LYS A 326 -12.39 6.22 17.10
N THR A 327 -11.17 6.18 17.60
CA THR A 327 -9.93 6.02 16.83
C THR A 327 -9.64 4.55 16.49
N TRP A 328 -10.60 3.87 15.86
CA TRP A 328 -10.43 2.49 15.39
C TRP A 328 -9.36 2.38 14.30
N ASN A 329 -8.68 1.24 14.28
CA ASN A 329 -7.91 0.80 13.12
C ASN A 329 -8.84 0.13 12.12
N TRP A 330 -9.42 0.93 11.24
CA TRP A 330 -10.46 0.49 10.29
C TRP A 330 -10.01 -0.62 9.35
N LYS A 331 -8.72 -0.70 9.02
CA LYS A 331 -8.13 -1.76 8.21
C LYS A 331 -8.09 -3.11 8.94
N VAL A 332 -7.95 -3.09 10.27
CA VAL A 332 -8.02 -4.28 11.14
C VAL A 332 -9.48 -4.64 11.39
N VAL A 333 -10.32 -3.65 11.71
CA VAL A 333 -11.77 -3.85 11.93
C VAL A 333 -12.43 -4.47 10.70
N SER A 334 -12.12 -4.01 9.49
CA SER A 334 -12.67 -4.56 8.24
C SER A 334 -12.25 -6.01 7.94
N LYS A 335 -11.24 -6.53 8.65
CA LYS A 335 -10.81 -7.94 8.56
C LYS A 335 -11.47 -8.83 9.59
N HIS A 336 -12.17 -8.23 10.55
CA HIS A 336 -12.79 -8.97 11.61
C HIS A 336 -14.00 -9.73 11.07
N LYS A 337 -14.13 -11.01 11.42
CA LYS A 337 -15.20 -11.91 10.93
C LYS A 337 -16.64 -11.43 11.16
N SER A 338 -16.83 -10.51 12.11
CA SER A 338 -18.14 -9.93 12.43
C SER A 338 -18.44 -8.64 11.67
N PHE A 339 -17.45 -8.09 10.96
CA PHE A 339 -17.63 -6.94 10.07
C PHE A 339 -18.15 -7.45 8.73
N ILE A 340 -19.47 -7.58 8.62
CA ILE A 340 -20.11 -8.05 7.39
C ILE A 340 -20.22 -6.87 6.42
N PRO A 341 -19.75 -6.98 5.15
CA PRO A 341 -19.75 -5.89 4.17
C PRO A 341 -21.15 -5.62 3.60
N THR A 342 -22.08 -5.15 4.44
CA THR A 342 -23.41 -4.72 3.99
C THR A 342 -23.37 -3.30 3.45
N LEU A 343 -24.38 -2.94 2.64
CA LEU A 343 -24.52 -1.59 2.09
C LEU A 343 -24.52 -0.52 3.19
N GLU A 344 -25.22 -0.78 4.30
CA GLU A 344 -25.34 0.13 5.45
C GLU A 344 -24.00 0.33 6.15
N ILE A 345 -23.30 -0.76 6.49
CA ILE A 345 -22.01 -0.72 7.19
C ILE A 345 -20.95 -0.04 6.33
N LEU A 346 -20.87 -0.39 5.05
CA LEU A 346 -19.88 0.22 4.14
C LEU A 346 -20.21 1.68 3.87
N THR A 347 -21.48 2.07 3.79
CA THR A 347 -21.88 3.49 3.67
C THR A 347 -21.49 4.27 4.92
N LEU A 348 -21.73 3.72 6.12
CA LEU A 348 -21.36 4.34 7.38
C LEU A 348 -19.84 4.53 7.52
N THR A 349 -19.06 3.57 6.99
CA THR A 349 -17.60 3.51 7.16
C THR A 349 -16.80 3.94 5.94
N GLN A 350 -17.46 4.40 4.86
CA GLN A 350 -16.82 4.67 3.56
C GLN A 350 -15.67 5.70 3.57
N LYS A 351 -15.68 6.59 4.58
CA LYS A 351 -14.66 7.65 4.76
C LYS A 351 -13.36 7.14 5.37
N PHE A 352 -13.36 5.93 5.92
CA PHE A 352 -12.20 5.33 6.57
C PHE A 352 -11.44 4.39 5.63
N GLU A 353 -10.18 4.12 5.96
CA GLU A 353 -9.36 3.17 5.22
C GLU A 353 -9.75 1.72 5.58
N LEU A 354 -10.49 1.06 4.68
CA LEU A 354 -10.90 -0.34 4.81
C LEU A 354 -10.03 -1.25 3.93
N ASP A 355 -9.86 -2.51 4.33
CA ASP A 355 -9.20 -3.52 3.50
C ASP A 355 -10.19 -4.14 2.51
N TRP A 356 -10.39 -3.48 1.37
CA TRP A 356 -11.33 -3.90 0.32
C TRP A 356 -11.01 -5.27 -0.28
N LYS A 357 -9.73 -5.67 -0.32
CA LYS A 357 -9.34 -7.00 -0.79
C LYS A 357 -9.84 -8.09 0.15
N HIS A 358 -9.82 -7.84 1.46
CA HIS A 358 -10.41 -8.76 2.43
C HIS A 358 -11.94 -8.76 2.36
N LEU A 359 -12.56 -7.58 2.25
CA LEU A 359 -14.02 -7.46 2.11
C LEU A 359 -14.55 -8.18 0.87
N SER A 360 -13.87 -8.07 -0.28
CA SER A 360 -14.20 -8.81 -1.50
C SER A 360 -14.13 -10.33 -1.35
N LYS A 361 -13.41 -10.85 -0.34
CA LYS A 361 -13.28 -12.29 -0.04
C LYS A 361 -14.21 -12.77 1.05
N HIS A 362 -14.90 -11.85 1.74
CA HIS A 362 -15.70 -12.19 2.90
C HIS A 362 -16.79 -13.20 2.50
N SER A 363 -16.94 -14.29 3.27
CA SER A 363 -17.86 -15.39 2.92
C SER A 363 -19.32 -14.96 2.91
N ASP A 364 -19.65 -14.00 3.77
CA ASP A 364 -21.01 -13.45 3.90
C ASP A 364 -21.22 -12.17 3.07
N LEU A 365 -20.33 -11.88 2.11
CA LEU A 365 -20.58 -10.82 1.13
C LEU A 365 -21.80 -11.22 0.28
N ASN A 366 -22.81 -10.36 0.27
CA ASN A 366 -23.95 -10.44 -0.64
C ASN A 366 -23.83 -9.35 -1.73
N PRO A 367 -23.16 -9.64 -2.86
CA PRO A 367 -22.80 -8.67 -3.88
C PRO A 367 -24.00 -8.30 -4.78
N THR A 368 -24.98 -7.60 -4.20
CA THR A 368 -26.11 -7.08 -4.97
C THR A 368 -25.65 -6.01 -5.96
N ARG A 369 -26.42 -5.80 -7.04
CA ARG A 369 -26.12 -4.78 -8.07
C ARG A 369 -25.92 -3.39 -7.46
N GLU A 370 -26.75 -3.02 -6.49
CA GLU A 370 -26.65 -1.73 -5.77
C GLU A 370 -25.36 -1.62 -4.95
N LEU A 371 -25.02 -2.67 -4.19
CA LEU A 371 -23.81 -2.70 -3.36
C LEU A 371 -22.54 -2.60 -4.22
N LEU A 372 -22.48 -3.39 -5.30
CA LEU A 372 -21.37 -3.38 -6.24
C LEU A 372 -21.24 -2.01 -6.92
N ALA A 373 -22.35 -1.43 -7.39
CA ALA A 373 -22.34 -0.14 -8.07
C ALA A 373 -21.88 1.01 -7.17
N LYS A 374 -22.30 1.03 -5.89
CA LYS A 374 -21.95 2.13 -4.97
C LYS A 374 -20.45 2.19 -4.65
N PHE A 375 -19.77 1.05 -4.64
CA PHE A 375 -18.35 0.95 -4.31
C PHE A 375 -17.52 0.33 -5.45
N GLU A 376 -17.94 0.55 -6.69
CA GLU A 376 -17.44 -0.11 -7.90
C GLU A 376 -15.92 -0.09 -8.04
N ASP A 377 -15.30 1.07 -7.81
CA ASP A 377 -13.85 1.25 -7.96
C ASP A 377 -13.05 0.78 -6.74
N LYS A 378 -13.71 0.39 -5.65
CA LYS A 378 -13.05 -0.08 -4.42
C LYS A 378 -12.93 -1.59 -4.37
N TRP A 379 -13.83 -2.33 -5.03
CA TRP A 379 -13.83 -3.79 -5.01
C TRP A 379 -12.62 -4.41 -5.73
N ASP A 380 -12.05 -5.46 -5.13
CA ASP A 380 -11.17 -6.39 -5.84
C ASP A 380 -12.03 -7.38 -6.63
N TRP A 381 -12.23 -7.07 -7.92
CA TRP A 381 -13.13 -7.80 -8.80
C TRP A 381 -12.71 -9.24 -9.10
N ASN A 382 -11.42 -9.57 -8.98
CA ASN A 382 -10.96 -10.95 -9.11
C ASN A 382 -11.52 -11.84 -7.99
N HIS A 383 -11.69 -11.28 -6.78
CA HIS A 383 -12.29 -12.00 -5.65
C HIS A 383 -13.81 -11.93 -5.67
N VAL A 384 -14.39 -10.79 -6.09
CA VAL A 384 -15.84 -10.67 -6.27
C VAL A 384 -16.33 -11.70 -7.28
N SER A 385 -15.68 -11.85 -8.43
CA SER A 385 -16.03 -12.86 -9.46
C SER A 385 -16.07 -14.31 -8.92
N LYS A 386 -15.30 -14.58 -7.87
CA LYS A 386 -15.19 -15.90 -7.24
C LYS A 386 -16.25 -16.15 -6.17
N GLN A 387 -17.00 -15.13 -5.77
CA GLN A 387 -18.06 -15.25 -4.77
C GLN A 387 -19.14 -16.25 -5.20
N LYS A 388 -19.60 -17.06 -4.24
CA LYS A 388 -20.64 -18.07 -4.48
C LYS A 388 -22.04 -17.46 -4.56
N SER A 389 -22.21 -16.29 -3.99
CA SER A 389 -23.48 -15.56 -3.90
C SER A 389 -23.85 -14.80 -5.18
N ILE A 390 -22.94 -14.68 -6.16
CA ILE A 390 -23.24 -14.05 -7.45
C ILE A 390 -23.97 -15.05 -8.35
N ASP A 391 -25.11 -14.62 -8.86
CA ASP A 391 -25.83 -15.33 -9.92
C ASP A 391 -25.38 -14.84 -11.30
N PHE A 392 -24.54 -15.64 -11.97
CA PHE A 392 -24.08 -15.36 -13.34
C PHE A 392 -25.10 -15.73 -14.42
N LYS A 393 -26.37 -15.98 -14.04
CA LYS A 393 -27.50 -16.04 -14.98
C LYS A 393 -28.15 -14.67 -15.19
N ASP A 394 -27.92 -13.70 -14.31
CA ASP A 394 -28.37 -12.31 -14.49
C ASP A 394 -27.48 -11.60 -15.52
N ILE A 395 -27.89 -11.65 -16.80
CA ILE A 395 -27.20 -11.01 -17.93
C ILE A 395 -27.06 -9.51 -17.72
N ASP A 396 -28.05 -8.83 -17.13
CA ASP A 396 -28.00 -7.38 -16.89
C ASP A 396 -26.96 -7.02 -15.83
N LEU A 397 -26.78 -7.86 -14.80
CA LEU A 397 -25.70 -7.71 -13.82
C LEU A 397 -24.33 -7.86 -14.49
N ILE A 398 -24.19 -8.87 -15.35
CA ILE A 398 -22.94 -9.10 -16.07
C ILE A 398 -22.63 -7.90 -16.98
N LEU A 399 -23.60 -7.45 -17.77
CA LEU A 399 -23.48 -6.30 -18.67
C LEU A 399 -23.10 -5.01 -17.93
N ARG A 400 -23.67 -4.74 -16.74
CA ARG A 400 -23.35 -3.54 -15.96
C ARG A 400 -21.88 -3.47 -15.54
N PHE A 401 -21.23 -4.61 -15.34
CA PHE A 401 -19.85 -4.70 -14.85
C PHE A 401 -18.96 -5.49 -15.83
N ILE A 402 -19.28 -5.44 -17.13
CA ILE A 402 -18.68 -6.30 -18.17
C ILE A 402 -17.15 -6.22 -18.19
N ASP A 403 -16.57 -5.04 -18.04
CA ASP A 403 -15.12 -4.83 -18.07
C ASP A 403 -14.43 -5.12 -16.72
N LYS A 404 -15.20 -5.46 -15.67
CA LYS A 404 -14.68 -5.67 -14.32
C LYS A 404 -14.55 -7.15 -13.98
N TRP A 405 -15.35 -8.04 -14.58
CA TRP A 405 -15.34 -9.47 -14.26
C TRP A 405 -14.03 -10.16 -14.65
N ASP A 406 -13.65 -11.17 -13.85
CA ASP A 406 -12.55 -12.09 -14.17
C ASP A 406 -13.05 -13.14 -15.17
N TRP A 407 -13.09 -12.77 -16.46
CA TRP A 407 -13.61 -13.61 -17.54
C TRP A 407 -12.87 -14.94 -17.69
N THR A 408 -11.57 -14.96 -17.42
CA THR A 408 -10.77 -16.20 -17.40
C THR A 408 -11.35 -17.16 -16.36
N TYR A 409 -11.51 -16.71 -15.11
CA TYR A 409 -12.10 -17.55 -14.07
C TYR A 409 -13.54 -17.97 -14.40
N LEU A 410 -14.36 -17.08 -14.97
CA LEU A 410 -15.74 -17.43 -15.34
C LEU A 410 -15.80 -18.52 -16.40
N CYS A 411 -14.94 -18.45 -17.43
CA CYS A 411 -14.83 -19.48 -18.46
C CYS A 411 -14.28 -20.81 -17.92
N GLU A 412 -13.28 -20.78 -17.01
CA GLU A 412 -12.68 -21.99 -16.42
C GLU A 412 -13.62 -22.69 -15.44
N SER A 413 -14.32 -21.92 -14.60
CA SER A 413 -15.14 -22.45 -13.51
C SER A 413 -16.48 -23.03 -13.96
N GLY A 414 -16.92 -22.73 -15.19
CA GLY A 414 -18.23 -23.12 -15.70
C GLY A 414 -19.40 -22.43 -14.98
N LYS A 415 -19.15 -21.33 -14.24
CA LYS A 415 -20.21 -20.54 -13.58
C LYS A 415 -21.10 -19.81 -14.56
N ILE A 416 -20.57 -19.47 -15.73
CA ILE A 416 -21.34 -18.85 -16.81
C ILE A 416 -21.89 -19.95 -17.72
N ASP A 417 -23.20 -19.95 -17.94
CA ASP A 417 -23.84 -20.90 -18.84
C ASP A 417 -23.50 -20.52 -20.28
N LEU A 418 -22.64 -21.32 -20.92
CA LEU A 418 -22.11 -21.06 -22.26
C LEU A 418 -23.10 -21.51 -23.36
N ASN A 419 -24.23 -20.81 -23.43
CA ASN A 419 -25.26 -21.00 -24.44
C ASN A 419 -25.17 -19.92 -25.56
N LYS A 420 -26.05 -20.01 -26.57
CA LYS A 420 -26.06 -19.05 -27.68
C LYS A 420 -26.21 -17.59 -27.24
N GLU A 421 -27.06 -17.30 -26.25
CA GLU A 421 -27.30 -15.94 -25.75
C GLU A 421 -26.05 -15.35 -25.08
N THR A 422 -25.38 -16.13 -24.24
CA THR A 422 -24.11 -15.77 -23.60
C THR A 422 -23.03 -15.49 -24.65
N LEU A 423 -22.90 -16.35 -25.66
CA LEU A 423 -21.92 -16.16 -26.73
C LEU A 423 -22.21 -14.90 -27.55
N VAL A 424 -23.48 -14.62 -27.86
CA VAL A 424 -23.87 -13.40 -28.60
C VAL A 424 -23.49 -12.14 -27.82
N ASN A 425 -23.81 -12.09 -26.52
CA ASN A 425 -23.61 -10.91 -25.70
C ASN A 425 -22.16 -10.71 -25.26
N PHE A 426 -21.40 -11.79 -25.06
CA PHE A 426 -20.08 -11.72 -24.40
C PHE A 426 -18.92 -12.23 -25.24
N LYS A 427 -19.10 -12.57 -26.53
CA LYS A 427 -18.03 -13.10 -27.42
C LYS A 427 -16.70 -12.34 -27.38
N GLU A 428 -16.71 -11.03 -27.17
CA GLU A 428 -15.49 -10.22 -27.17
C GLU A 428 -14.69 -10.35 -25.85
N TYR A 429 -15.33 -10.85 -24.79
CA TYR A 429 -14.77 -10.99 -23.45
C TYR A 429 -14.44 -12.44 -23.08
N LEU A 430 -15.07 -13.40 -23.75
CA LEU A 430 -14.87 -14.81 -23.49
C LEU A 430 -13.48 -15.29 -23.90
N ASN A 431 -12.88 -16.16 -23.09
CA ASN A 431 -11.63 -16.80 -23.42
C ASN A 431 -11.86 -18.03 -24.31
N TRP A 432 -11.78 -17.82 -25.63
CA TRP A 432 -12.07 -18.85 -26.62
C TRP A 432 -11.11 -20.05 -26.62
N ASP A 433 -9.88 -19.89 -26.13
CA ASP A 433 -8.95 -21.01 -25.97
C ASP A 433 -9.45 -22.00 -24.90
N LEU A 434 -9.96 -21.46 -23.78
CA LEU A 434 -10.59 -22.25 -22.72
C LEU A 434 -11.92 -22.85 -23.18
N LEU A 435 -12.74 -22.08 -23.90
CA LEU A 435 -14.01 -22.57 -24.42
C LEU A 435 -13.82 -23.74 -25.40
N SER A 436 -12.82 -23.66 -26.29
CA SER A 436 -12.52 -24.75 -27.23
C SER A 436 -12.10 -26.04 -26.55
N GLN A 437 -11.58 -26.00 -25.32
CA GLN A 437 -11.18 -27.17 -24.53
C GLN A 437 -12.30 -27.65 -23.59
N ASN A 438 -13.35 -26.85 -23.42
CA ASN A 438 -14.40 -27.13 -22.47
C ASN A 438 -15.24 -28.34 -22.93
N THR A 439 -15.45 -29.30 -22.03
CA THR A 439 -16.19 -30.54 -22.30
C THR A 439 -17.65 -30.48 -21.85
N SER A 440 -18.08 -29.38 -21.22
CA SER A 440 -19.46 -29.14 -20.77
C SER A 440 -20.29 -28.36 -21.79
N ILE A 441 -19.68 -27.77 -22.82
CA ILE A 441 -20.40 -27.10 -23.91
C ILE A 441 -21.07 -28.14 -24.81
N GLU A 442 -22.33 -27.90 -25.17
CA GLU A 442 -23.04 -28.65 -26.19
C GLU A 442 -22.72 -28.08 -27.59
N PHE A 443 -21.67 -28.60 -28.22
CA PHE A 443 -21.24 -28.14 -29.54
C PHE A 443 -22.19 -28.59 -30.63
N THR A 444 -22.55 -27.66 -31.52
CA THR A 444 -23.29 -27.94 -32.77
C THR A 444 -22.50 -27.48 -33.99
N LYS A 445 -22.82 -28.02 -35.16
CA LYS A 445 -22.18 -27.61 -36.42
C LYS A 445 -22.42 -26.13 -36.70
N GLU A 446 -23.64 -25.66 -36.45
CA GLU A 446 -24.05 -24.27 -36.60
C GLU A 446 -23.23 -23.35 -35.71
N LEU A 447 -23.03 -23.74 -34.44
CA LEU A 447 -22.27 -22.95 -33.48
C LEU A 447 -20.79 -22.82 -33.89
N ILE A 448 -20.18 -23.93 -34.34
CA ILE A 448 -18.79 -23.92 -34.80
C ILE A 448 -18.63 -23.03 -36.04
N GLN A 449 -19.59 -23.04 -36.96
CA GLN A 449 -19.55 -22.19 -38.15
C GLN A 449 -19.82 -20.71 -37.84
N GLU A 450 -20.79 -20.41 -36.99
CA GLU A 450 -21.17 -19.03 -36.64
C GLU A 450 -20.00 -18.27 -35.98
N TYR A 451 -19.25 -18.95 -35.10
CA TYR A 451 -18.11 -18.37 -34.38
C TYR A 451 -16.75 -18.84 -34.89
N LYS A 452 -16.69 -19.27 -36.17
CA LYS A 452 -15.48 -19.79 -36.83
C LYS A 452 -14.18 -19.00 -36.56
N PRO A 453 -14.18 -17.64 -36.57
CA PRO A 453 -12.95 -16.88 -36.36
C PRO A 453 -12.43 -16.90 -34.92
N PHE A 454 -13.28 -17.22 -33.95
CA PHE A 454 -12.97 -17.12 -32.53
C PHE A 454 -12.43 -18.44 -31.96
N TRP A 455 -12.95 -19.57 -32.41
CA TRP A 455 -12.56 -20.89 -31.90
C TRP A 455 -11.10 -21.23 -32.10
N ASN A 456 -10.43 -21.78 -31.09
CA ASN A 456 -9.12 -22.38 -31.26
C ASN A 456 -9.27 -23.77 -31.92
N TRP A 457 -8.96 -23.83 -33.22
CA TRP A 457 -9.16 -25.03 -34.03
C TRP A 457 -8.35 -26.24 -33.60
N ASN A 458 -7.14 -26.03 -33.06
CA ASN A 458 -6.34 -27.12 -32.54
C ASN A 458 -6.94 -27.69 -31.25
N HIS A 459 -7.47 -26.84 -30.37
CA HIS A 459 -8.18 -27.31 -29.18
C HIS A 459 -9.50 -27.99 -29.55
N LEU A 460 -10.27 -27.46 -30.51
CA LEU A 460 -11.49 -28.12 -30.98
C LEU A 460 -11.20 -29.52 -31.54
N LYS A 461 -10.17 -29.66 -32.38
CA LYS A 461 -9.75 -30.93 -32.97
C LYS A 461 -9.42 -31.99 -31.91
N ASN A 462 -8.82 -31.57 -30.80
CA ASN A 462 -8.40 -32.46 -29.71
C ASN A 462 -9.43 -32.56 -28.58
N ASN A 463 -10.62 -31.97 -28.72
CA ASN A 463 -11.66 -32.00 -27.70
C ASN A 463 -12.53 -33.25 -27.85
N ASN A 464 -12.44 -34.16 -26.87
CA ASN A 464 -13.19 -35.42 -26.86
C ASN A 464 -14.71 -35.21 -26.96
N ARG A 465 -15.25 -34.15 -26.36
CA ARG A 465 -16.70 -33.87 -26.41
C ARG A 465 -17.17 -33.51 -27.81
N ILE A 466 -16.34 -32.83 -28.58
CA ILE A 466 -16.63 -32.52 -29.99
C ILE A 466 -16.63 -33.79 -30.82
N ASN A 467 -15.66 -34.68 -30.60
CA ASN A 467 -15.62 -35.96 -31.28
C ASN A 467 -16.86 -36.80 -30.96
N GLU A 468 -17.29 -36.84 -29.69
CA GLU A 468 -18.54 -37.50 -29.28
C GLU A 468 -19.79 -36.94 -29.98
N LEU A 469 -19.92 -35.61 -30.08
CA LEU A 469 -21.12 -34.95 -30.60
C LEU A 469 -21.14 -34.83 -32.13
N LEU A 470 -19.99 -34.58 -32.76
CA LEU A 470 -19.86 -34.17 -34.16
C LEU A 470 -18.94 -35.08 -34.99
N GLY A 471 -18.29 -36.08 -34.39
CA GLY A 471 -17.34 -36.98 -35.06
C GLY A 471 -16.17 -36.22 -35.67
N ASP A 472 -15.81 -36.58 -36.91
CA ASP A 472 -14.67 -36.01 -37.65
C ASP A 472 -14.93 -34.62 -38.24
N TYR A 473 -16.09 -34.00 -37.98
CA TYR A 473 -16.50 -32.74 -38.60
C TYR A 473 -15.46 -31.61 -38.51
N VAL A 474 -14.80 -31.44 -37.36
CA VAL A 474 -13.75 -30.42 -37.20
C VAL A 474 -12.53 -30.73 -38.06
N GLN A 475 -12.14 -32.01 -38.14
CA GLN A 475 -11.04 -32.45 -38.98
C GLN A 475 -11.34 -32.22 -40.47
N GLU A 476 -12.55 -32.55 -40.93
CA GLU A 476 -13.00 -32.28 -42.30
C GLU A 476 -12.93 -30.79 -42.65
N ILE A 477 -13.35 -29.91 -41.74
CA ILE A 477 -13.28 -28.45 -41.95
C ILE A 477 -11.82 -27.97 -42.03
N ILE A 478 -10.95 -28.50 -41.17
CA ILE A 478 -9.52 -28.17 -41.19
C ILE A 478 -8.95 -28.55 -42.55
N GLU A 479 -9.16 -29.79 -43.01
CA GLU A 479 -8.62 -30.31 -44.26
C GLU A 479 -9.13 -29.57 -45.50
N ALA A 480 -10.40 -29.16 -45.50
CA ALA A 480 -11.03 -28.41 -46.60
C ALA A 480 -10.51 -26.96 -46.73
N SER A 481 -9.79 -26.42 -45.75
CA SER A 481 -9.31 -25.03 -45.76
C SER A 481 -7.78 -24.95 -45.68
N PRO A 482 -7.09 -24.46 -46.74
CA PRO A 482 -5.64 -24.23 -46.70
C PRO A 482 -5.19 -23.35 -45.53
N LYS A 483 -6.01 -22.35 -45.15
CA LYS A 483 -5.77 -21.47 -44.00
C LYS A 483 -5.81 -22.24 -42.67
N LEU A 484 -6.83 -23.08 -42.46
CA LEU A 484 -6.95 -23.87 -41.23
C LEU A 484 -5.91 -24.98 -41.16
N ARG A 485 -5.58 -25.64 -42.28
CA ARG A 485 -4.43 -26.54 -42.37
C ARG A 485 -3.13 -25.86 -41.93
N PHE A 486 -2.89 -24.65 -42.42
CA PHE A 486 -1.70 -23.88 -42.04
C PHE A 486 -1.68 -23.57 -40.55
N ILE A 487 -2.79 -23.06 -40.00
CA ILE A 487 -2.94 -22.78 -38.55
C ILE A 487 -2.71 -24.06 -37.73
N ASN A 488 -3.31 -25.18 -38.12
CA ASN A 488 -3.17 -26.46 -37.44
C ASN A 488 -1.71 -26.94 -37.44
N LYS A 489 -1.03 -26.93 -38.60
CA LYS A 489 0.40 -27.32 -38.69
C LYS A 489 1.32 -26.43 -37.84
N ILE A 490 1.04 -25.13 -37.74
CA ILE A 490 1.77 -24.23 -36.83
C ILE A 490 1.48 -24.58 -35.36
N ALA A 491 0.22 -24.86 -35.02
CA ALA A 491 -0.18 -25.20 -33.65
C ALA A 491 0.40 -26.53 -33.16
N GLU A 492 0.65 -27.49 -34.06
CA GLU A 492 1.31 -28.76 -33.79
C GLU A 492 2.80 -28.62 -33.43
N GLN A 493 3.43 -27.48 -33.74
CA GLN A 493 4.84 -27.26 -33.41
C GLN A 493 5.05 -27.14 -31.89
N TYR A 494 6.24 -27.52 -31.42
CA TYR A 494 6.64 -27.39 -30.02
C TYR A 494 7.42 -26.09 -29.81
N SER A 495 6.70 -25.01 -29.50
CA SER A 495 7.30 -23.71 -29.21
C SER A 495 6.34 -22.82 -28.41
N PRO A 496 6.82 -21.99 -27.47
CA PRO A 496 6.00 -20.95 -26.85
C PRO A 496 5.60 -19.84 -27.84
N TRP A 497 6.29 -19.72 -28.97
CA TRP A 497 6.06 -18.66 -29.95
C TRP A 497 4.97 -18.98 -30.98
N LYS A 498 4.48 -20.22 -31.00
CA LYS A 498 3.55 -20.71 -32.02
C LYS A 498 2.21 -19.99 -32.01
N GLY A 499 1.54 -20.01 -33.16
CA GLY A 499 0.21 -19.42 -33.33
C GLY A 499 0.18 -17.89 -33.47
N SER A 500 1.32 -17.22 -33.33
CA SER A 500 1.43 -15.76 -33.46
C SER A 500 2.49 -15.35 -34.49
N VAL A 501 2.35 -14.12 -34.96
CA VAL A 501 3.34 -13.42 -35.80
C VAL A 501 3.78 -12.14 -35.11
N TYR A 502 5.02 -11.75 -35.39
CA TYR A 502 5.75 -10.74 -34.63
C TYR A 502 6.33 -9.69 -35.57
N HIS A 503 6.08 -8.42 -35.27
CA HIS A 503 6.73 -7.28 -35.91
C HIS A 503 7.62 -6.56 -34.91
N PHE A 504 8.82 -6.17 -35.34
CA PHE A 504 9.86 -5.58 -34.50
C PHE A 504 10.24 -4.20 -35.03
N SER A 505 10.12 -3.16 -34.20
CA SER A 505 10.41 -1.79 -34.63
C SER A 505 10.92 -0.90 -33.49
N ASN A 506 11.64 0.17 -33.82
CA ASN A 506 12.07 1.16 -32.84
C ASN A 506 10.86 1.97 -32.34
N ILE A 507 10.95 2.49 -31.12
CA ILE A 507 9.84 3.17 -30.43
C ILE A 507 9.18 4.29 -31.26
N ASP A 508 9.92 5.08 -32.04
CA ASP A 508 9.35 6.16 -32.87
C ASP A 508 8.35 5.63 -33.91
N ASN A 509 8.74 4.56 -34.61
CA ASN A 509 7.86 3.89 -35.56
C ASN A 509 6.73 3.17 -34.84
N ALA A 510 7.00 2.57 -33.67
CA ALA A 510 5.97 1.91 -32.86
C ALA A 510 4.87 2.88 -32.43
N ILE A 511 5.23 4.11 -32.05
CA ILE A 511 4.27 5.19 -31.74
C ILE A 511 3.36 5.47 -32.95
N GLN A 512 3.92 5.56 -34.15
CA GLN A 512 3.12 5.78 -35.37
C GLN A 512 2.20 4.59 -35.68
N ILE A 513 2.69 3.36 -35.52
CA ILE A 513 1.89 2.14 -35.70
C ILE A 513 0.70 2.12 -34.73
N ILE A 514 0.95 2.47 -33.47
CA ILE A 514 -0.06 2.58 -32.41
C ILE A 514 -1.09 3.64 -32.74
N LYS A 515 -0.67 4.88 -33.00
CA LYS A 515 -1.59 5.99 -33.27
C LYS A 515 -2.44 5.77 -34.51
N ASN A 516 -1.90 5.11 -35.53
CA ASN A 516 -2.61 4.84 -36.79
C ASN A 516 -3.34 3.50 -36.82
N ARG A 517 -3.21 2.66 -35.78
CA ARG A 517 -3.85 1.34 -35.67
C ARG A 517 -3.51 0.38 -36.79
N LYS A 518 -2.32 0.53 -37.37
CA LYS A 518 -1.88 -0.29 -38.49
C LYS A 518 -0.39 -0.43 -38.63
N ILE A 519 0.02 -1.60 -39.12
CA ILE A 519 1.38 -1.86 -39.60
C ILE A 519 1.35 -1.79 -41.11
N GLN A 520 2.17 -0.92 -41.70
CA GLN A 520 2.18 -0.66 -43.13
C GLN A 520 3.41 -1.25 -43.81
N SER A 521 3.26 -1.56 -45.09
CA SER A 521 4.36 -1.97 -45.95
C SER A 521 5.30 -0.80 -46.18
N ARG A 522 6.53 -1.10 -46.60
CA ARG A 522 7.56 -0.07 -46.83
C ARG A 522 7.15 0.93 -47.91
N ASN A 523 6.37 0.51 -48.91
CA ASN A 523 5.85 1.39 -49.95
C ASN A 523 4.81 2.41 -49.43
N LYS A 524 4.13 2.12 -48.31
CA LYS A 524 3.09 2.99 -47.74
C LYS A 524 3.52 3.71 -46.46
N ALA A 525 4.49 3.17 -45.73
CA ALA A 525 4.93 3.69 -44.44
C ALA A 525 5.85 4.92 -44.59
N ASN A 526 5.65 5.93 -43.74
CA ASN A 526 6.66 6.97 -43.51
C ASN A 526 7.63 6.51 -42.40
N ILE A 527 8.76 5.91 -42.79
CA ILE A 527 9.72 5.31 -41.86
C ILE A 527 10.63 6.38 -41.26
N LEU A 528 10.59 6.56 -39.94
CA LEU A 528 11.40 7.56 -39.23
C LEU A 528 12.81 7.05 -38.88
N GLY A 529 13.03 5.73 -38.91
CA GLY A 529 14.34 5.09 -38.73
C GLY A 529 14.35 3.63 -39.22
N ASP A 530 15.39 3.23 -39.96
CA ASP A 530 15.50 1.89 -40.58
C ASP A 530 16.42 0.96 -39.77
N ALA A 531 15.80 0.04 -39.02
CA ALA A 531 16.48 -0.90 -38.14
C ALA A 531 17.12 -2.11 -38.87
N ALA A 532 16.90 -2.26 -40.18
CA ALA A 532 17.34 -3.43 -40.95
C ALA A 532 18.65 -3.22 -41.74
N GLY A 533 19.19 -1.99 -41.77
CA GLY A 533 20.47 -1.68 -42.42
C GLY A 533 20.46 -1.83 -43.94
N ASN A 534 21.64 -2.06 -44.55
CA ASN A 534 21.79 -2.06 -46.02
C ASN A 534 21.15 -3.27 -46.73
N VAL A 535 20.67 -4.27 -45.97
CA VAL A 535 20.17 -5.54 -46.52
C VAL A 535 18.82 -5.39 -47.21
N VAL A 536 18.06 -4.35 -46.87
CA VAL A 536 16.69 -4.09 -47.36
C VAL A 536 16.58 -3.71 -48.84
N HIS A 537 17.68 -3.35 -49.48
CA HIS A 537 17.71 -2.89 -50.87
C HIS A 537 17.91 -4.04 -51.88
N ARG A 538 17.96 -5.30 -51.42
CA ARG A 538 18.26 -6.45 -52.28
C ARG A 538 17.07 -6.91 -53.11
N ARG A 539 15.84 -6.74 -52.60
CA ARG A 539 14.60 -7.17 -53.25
C ARG A 539 13.48 -6.15 -53.05
N SER A 540 13.05 -5.49 -54.12
CA SER A 540 12.00 -4.45 -54.10
C SER A 540 10.58 -5.03 -54.03
N ASP A 541 10.37 -6.26 -54.50
CA ASP A 541 9.09 -6.97 -54.40
C ASP A 541 8.68 -7.23 -52.94
N ALA A 542 9.63 -7.28 -52.02
CA ALA A 542 9.37 -7.34 -50.58
C ALA A 542 8.75 -6.06 -50.00
N HIS A 543 8.87 -4.90 -50.67
CA HIS A 543 8.45 -3.60 -50.12
C HIS A 543 6.93 -3.35 -50.21
N GLU A 544 6.23 -4.16 -51.00
CA GLU A 544 4.76 -4.14 -51.12
C GLU A 544 4.07 -4.75 -49.88
N TYR A 545 4.78 -5.53 -49.08
CA TYR A 545 4.21 -6.30 -47.97
C TYR A 545 4.60 -5.72 -46.60
N SER A 546 3.63 -5.69 -45.69
CA SER A 546 3.88 -5.65 -44.25
C SER A 546 4.42 -7.02 -43.82
N ARG A 547 5.59 -7.05 -43.21
CA ARG A 547 6.33 -8.28 -42.94
C ARG A 547 6.37 -8.58 -41.46
N PHE A 548 6.16 -9.85 -41.13
CA PHE A 548 6.16 -10.37 -39.78
C PHE A 548 6.99 -11.65 -39.72
N TYR A 549 7.68 -11.86 -38.60
CA TYR A 549 8.34 -13.11 -38.29
C TYR A 549 7.38 -14.04 -37.55
N PHE A 550 7.59 -15.34 -37.63
CA PHE A 550 6.84 -16.30 -36.82
C PHE A 550 7.37 -16.44 -35.39
N ARG A 551 8.52 -15.83 -35.07
CA ARG A 551 9.11 -15.87 -33.73
C ARG A 551 9.99 -14.66 -33.44
N PRO A 552 10.15 -14.29 -32.16
CA PRO A 552 11.30 -13.51 -31.68
C PRO A 552 12.60 -14.32 -31.77
N HIS A 553 13.72 -13.69 -31.39
CA HIS A 553 15.08 -14.21 -31.49
C HIS A 553 15.44 -14.65 -32.90
N THR A 554 15.18 -13.81 -33.91
CA THR A 554 15.65 -14.10 -35.27
C THR A 554 17.15 -13.81 -35.41
N PRO A 555 17.85 -14.42 -36.39
CA PRO A 555 19.25 -14.07 -36.66
C PRO A 555 19.49 -12.57 -36.90
N THR A 556 18.49 -11.83 -37.39
CA THR A 556 18.59 -10.37 -37.60
C THR A 556 18.52 -9.63 -36.27
N GLN A 557 17.61 -10.06 -35.38
CA GLN A 557 17.44 -9.47 -34.04
C GLN A 557 18.73 -9.48 -33.23
N PHE A 558 19.50 -10.57 -33.33
CA PHE A 558 20.80 -10.69 -32.66
C PHE A 558 21.74 -9.51 -32.94
N TYR A 559 21.74 -8.98 -34.17
CA TYR A 559 22.60 -7.85 -34.55
C TYR A 559 22.01 -6.49 -34.25
N ASN A 560 20.68 -6.33 -34.37
CA ASN A 560 20.06 -5.00 -34.35
C ASN A 560 19.33 -4.65 -33.06
N GLU A 561 19.10 -5.60 -32.15
CA GLU A 561 18.45 -5.32 -30.88
C GLU A 561 19.27 -4.34 -30.02
N PHE A 562 18.60 -3.36 -29.40
CA PHE A 562 19.21 -2.28 -28.62
C PHE A 562 20.29 -1.52 -29.41
N LEU A 563 21.47 -1.32 -28.83
CA LEU A 563 22.57 -0.63 -29.50
C LEU A 563 23.40 -1.54 -30.42
N GLY A 564 22.99 -2.79 -30.62
CA GLY A 564 23.71 -3.78 -31.43
C GLY A 564 24.95 -4.32 -30.71
N LYS A 565 25.92 -4.86 -31.46
CA LYS A 565 27.12 -5.49 -30.90
C LYS A 565 28.18 -4.49 -30.47
N ASN A 566 28.94 -4.83 -29.43
CA ASN A 566 30.15 -4.11 -29.01
C ASN A 566 31.37 -4.54 -29.83
N THR A 567 32.39 -3.69 -29.90
CA THR A 567 33.67 -3.98 -30.59
C THR A 567 34.37 -5.25 -30.08
N ASN A 568 34.16 -5.62 -28.81
CA ASN A 568 34.70 -6.82 -28.18
C ASN A 568 33.79 -8.05 -28.27
N ASP A 569 32.66 -7.98 -28.96
CA ASP A 569 31.76 -9.12 -29.18
C ASP A 569 32.23 -9.99 -30.35
N GLY A 570 32.28 -11.29 -30.13
CA GLY A 570 32.75 -12.25 -31.13
C GLY A 570 33.06 -13.62 -30.54
N TYR A 571 33.70 -14.46 -31.32
CA TYR A 571 34.14 -15.79 -30.90
C TYR A 571 35.46 -16.17 -31.55
N ARG A 572 36.19 -17.11 -30.93
CA ARG A 572 37.37 -17.71 -31.55
C ARG A 572 36.95 -18.84 -32.48
N ASN A 573 37.48 -18.84 -33.69
CA ASN A 573 37.24 -19.91 -34.65
C ASN A 573 38.17 -21.11 -34.37
N ASN A 574 37.60 -22.23 -33.92
CA ASN A 574 38.35 -23.44 -33.56
C ASN A 574 39.24 -23.99 -34.68
N ASN A 575 38.92 -23.73 -35.96
CA ASN A 575 39.67 -24.27 -37.09
C ASN A 575 40.85 -23.38 -37.52
N SER A 576 40.91 -22.12 -37.09
CA SER A 576 41.94 -21.16 -37.52
C SER A 576 42.58 -20.35 -36.39
N ASP A 577 42.10 -20.52 -35.15
CA ASP A 577 42.44 -19.73 -33.95
C ASP A 577 42.38 -18.20 -34.18
N THR A 578 41.56 -17.76 -35.13
CA THR A 578 41.31 -16.34 -35.40
C THR A 578 40.09 -15.85 -34.64
N TRP A 579 40.14 -14.59 -34.17
CA TRP A 579 38.99 -13.92 -33.57
C TRP A 579 38.02 -13.45 -34.67
N VAL A 580 36.77 -13.90 -34.60
CA VAL A 580 35.68 -13.48 -35.49
C VAL A 580 34.83 -12.46 -34.74
N SER A 581 34.99 -11.18 -35.09
CA SER A 581 34.23 -10.08 -34.49
C SER A 581 32.81 -10.01 -35.07
N TRP A 582 31.81 -10.00 -34.19
CA TRP A 582 30.43 -9.75 -34.59
C TRP A 582 30.17 -8.27 -34.88
N TYR A 583 30.94 -7.35 -34.29
CA TYR A 583 30.91 -5.92 -34.61
C TYR A 583 31.31 -5.65 -36.06
N GLU A 584 32.41 -6.24 -36.52
CA GLU A 584 32.86 -6.09 -37.91
C GLU A 584 31.86 -6.71 -38.90
N LYS A 585 31.20 -7.80 -38.51
CA LYS A 585 30.10 -8.35 -39.30
C LYS A 585 28.89 -7.41 -39.35
N ALA A 586 28.53 -6.78 -38.23
CA ALA A 586 27.47 -5.77 -38.18
C ALA A 586 27.82 -4.52 -39.01
N ARG A 587 29.09 -4.10 -39.03
CA ARG A 587 29.60 -3.03 -39.91
C ARG A 587 29.32 -3.34 -41.38
N GLY A 588 29.61 -4.57 -41.82
CA GLY A 588 29.30 -5.03 -43.18
C GLY A 588 27.82 -4.99 -43.56
N LEU A 589 26.92 -4.98 -42.56
CA LEU A 589 25.46 -4.86 -42.74
C LEU A 589 24.96 -3.40 -42.64
N GLY A 590 25.84 -2.43 -42.43
CA GLY A 590 25.47 -1.02 -42.21
C GLY A 590 24.99 -0.74 -40.79
N PHE A 591 25.59 -1.41 -39.79
CA PHE A 591 25.30 -1.26 -38.36
C PHE A 591 23.81 -1.27 -38.05
N PRO A 592 23.04 -2.32 -38.38
CA PRO A 592 21.61 -2.31 -38.08
C PRO A 592 21.39 -2.14 -36.56
N LYS A 593 20.49 -1.25 -36.14
CA LYS A 593 20.20 -0.95 -34.73
C LYS A 593 18.72 -0.67 -34.49
N CYS A 594 18.27 -0.91 -33.28
CA CYS A 594 16.91 -0.69 -32.79
C CYS A 594 17.00 -0.38 -31.29
N PRO A 595 17.42 0.85 -30.92
CA PRO A 595 17.80 1.18 -29.54
C PRO A 595 16.70 0.95 -28.51
N LEU A 596 15.45 1.22 -28.88
CA LEU A 596 14.26 0.98 -28.06
C LEU A 596 13.29 0.06 -28.80
N PRO A 597 13.52 -1.26 -28.74
CA PRO A 597 12.77 -2.21 -29.54
C PRO A 597 11.40 -2.51 -28.93
N ILE A 598 10.35 -2.30 -29.72
CA ILE A 598 8.96 -2.65 -29.39
C ILE A 598 8.50 -3.78 -30.31
N PHE A 599 7.96 -4.84 -29.70
CA PHE A 599 7.36 -5.95 -30.42
C PHE A 599 5.85 -5.78 -30.52
N PHE A 600 5.30 -6.09 -31.68
CA PHE A 600 3.87 -6.28 -31.87
C PHE A 600 3.60 -7.75 -32.16
N ARG A 601 2.83 -8.41 -31.29
CA ARG A 601 2.42 -9.80 -31.43
C ARG A 601 0.96 -9.85 -31.89
N PHE A 602 0.66 -10.60 -32.94
CA PHE A 602 -0.70 -10.84 -33.42
C PHE A 602 -0.99 -12.32 -33.59
N SER A 603 -2.21 -12.74 -33.28
CA SER A 603 -2.69 -14.09 -33.58
C SER A 603 -2.79 -14.32 -35.09
N ILE A 604 -2.12 -15.38 -35.59
CA ILE A 604 -2.21 -15.80 -37.00
C ILE A 604 -3.64 -16.15 -37.37
N GLN A 605 -4.33 -16.86 -36.46
CA GLN A 605 -5.70 -17.28 -36.68
C GLN A 605 -6.63 -16.08 -36.87
N GLU A 606 -6.50 -15.08 -36.01
CA GLU A 606 -7.35 -13.90 -36.07
C GLU A 606 -7.11 -13.13 -37.36
N ILE A 607 -5.85 -12.93 -37.75
CA ILE A 607 -5.52 -12.31 -39.03
C ILE A 607 -6.16 -13.07 -40.19
N LEU A 608 -5.99 -14.40 -40.26
CA LEU A 608 -6.45 -15.19 -41.40
C LEU A 608 -7.97 -15.35 -41.50
N LEU A 609 -8.67 -15.32 -40.37
CA LEU A 609 -10.11 -15.59 -40.30
C LEU A 609 -10.98 -14.34 -40.15
N LYS A 610 -10.49 -13.25 -39.54
CA LYS A 610 -11.24 -12.00 -39.40
C LYS A 610 -10.91 -10.98 -40.48
N THR A 611 -9.66 -10.90 -40.94
CA THR A 611 -9.27 -9.87 -41.91
C THR A 611 -9.52 -10.32 -43.35
N LYS A 612 -9.87 -9.37 -44.22
CA LYS A 612 -9.98 -9.57 -45.68
C LYS A 612 -8.63 -9.42 -46.39
N ASN A 613 -7.53 -9.38 -45.65
CA ASN A 613 -6.22 -9.08 -46.20
C ASN A 613 -5.69 -10.23 -47.08
N LYS A 614 -4.91 -9.87 -48.10
CA LYS A 614 -4.20 -10.84 -48.93
C LYS A 614 -2.94 -11.29 -48.19
N CYS A 615 -3.03 -12.44 -47.54
CA CYS A 615 -1.94 -13.03 -46.77
C CYS A 615 -1.10 -14.01 -47.62
N CYS A 616 0.21 -13.86 -47.53
CA CYS A 616 1.22 -14.69 -48.16
C CYS A 616 2.21 -15.22 -47.11
N ILE A 617 2.95 -16.28 -47.45
CA ILE A 617 4.04 -16.81 -46.63
C ILE A 617 5.28 -17.04 -47.51
N SER A 618 6.46 -16.95 -46.91
CA SER A 618 7.73 -17.27 -47.56
C SER A 618 8.39 -18.51 -46.93
N ASN A 619 9.23 -19.20 -47.71
CA ASN A 619 10.06 -20.30 -47.22
C ASN A 619 11.45 -19.86 -46.72
N GLY A 620 11.63 -18.56 -46.47
CA GLY A 620 12.87 -17.98 -45.93
C GLY A 620 12.81 -16.45 -45.88
N ASN A 621 13.96 -15.81 -45.65
CA ASN A 621 14.06 -14.35 -45.55
C ASN A 621 13.76 -13.67 -46.90
N MET A 622 12.81 -12.72 -46.94
CA MET A 622 12.43 -12.02 -48.18
C MET A 622 13.56 -11.19 -48.84
N GLN A 623 14.68 -10.95 -48.15
CA GLN A 623 15.85 -10.28 -48.73
C GLN A 623 16.87 -11.24 -49.36
N THR A 624 16.58 -12.55 -49.37
CA THR A 624 17.40 -13.57 -50.03
C THR A 624 16.82 -13.89 -51.42
N THR A 625 17.69 -14.01 -52.42
CA THR A 625 17.28 -14.27 -53.82
C THR A 625 16.71 -15.67 -54.05
N SER A 626 17.13 -16.65 -53.24
CA SER A 626 16.60 -18.02 -53.29
C SER A 626 15.22 -18.19 -52.66
N THR A 627 14.71 -17.17 -51.95
CA THR A 627 13.43 -17.25 -51.23
C THR A 627 12.25 -17.20 -52.18
N SER A 628 11.38 -18.21 -52.05
CA SER A 628 10.07 -18.27 -52.71
C SER A 628 8.99 -17.81 -51.74
N PHE A 629 8.00 -17.09 -52.25
CA PHE A 629 6.84 -16.64 -51.48
C PHE A 629 5.57 -16.65 -52.35
N GLY A 630 4.42 -16.69 -51.71
CA GLY A 630 3.13 -16.74 -52.40
C GLY A 630 1.97 -16.92 -51.44
N SER A 631 0.77 -17.17 -51.97
CA SER A 631 -0.40 -17.48 -51.15
C SER A 631 -0.17 -18.71 -50.27
N ILE A 632 -0.88 -18.78 -49.14
CA ILE A 632 -0.78 -19.93 -48.21
C ILE A 632 -1.03 -21.25 -48.94
N GLU A 633 -2.06 -21.31 -49.79
CA GLU A 633 -2.39 -22.51 -50.57
C GLU A 633 -1.22 -22.99 -51.44
N SER A 634 -0.56 -22.07 -52.15
CA SER A 634 0.55 -22.40 -53.04
C SER A 634 1.87 -22.72 -52.33
N MET A 635 2.03 -22.28 -51.08
CA MET A 635 3.30 -22.34 -50.35
C MET A 635 3.29 -23.32 -49.19
N ILE A 636 2.12 -23.84 -48.77
CA ILE A 636 2.00 -24.70 -47.59
C ILE A 636 2.92 -25.92 -47.63
N ASP A 637 3.14 -26.54 -48.80
CA ASP A 637 3.99 -27.73 -48.93
C ASP A 637 5.48 -27.39 -49.10
N LYS A 638 5.82 -26.11 -49.32
CA LYS A 638 7.20 -25.60 -49.41
C LYS A 638 7.67 -24.92 -48.12
N PHE A 639 6.77 -24.75 -47.16
CA PHE A 639 7.04 -24.08 -45.89
C PHE A 639 7.64 -25.05 -44.89
N GLY A 640 8.77 -24.69 -44.28
CA GLY A 640 9.50 -25.53 -43.34
C GLY A 640 8.94 -25.43 -41.93
N PHE A 641 7.86 -26.17 -41.64
CA PHE A 641 7.21 -26.13 -40.32
C PHE A 641 8.10 -26.65 -39.19
N GLU A 642 8.72 -27.81 -39.38
CA GLU A 642 9.51 -28.52 -38.35
C GLU A 642 10.69 -27.69 -37.83
N ASP A 643 11.21 -26.81 -38.69
CA ASP A 643 12.45 -26.06 -38.46
C ASP A 643 12.19 -24.61 -38.06
N LEU A 644 10.95 -24.14 -38.21
CA LEU A 644 10.56 -22.75 -38.01
C LEU A 644 10.94 -22.21 -36.62
N PHE A 645 10.79 -23.06 -35.60
CA PHE A 645 11.03 -22.72 -34.20
C PHE A 645 12.28 -23.37 -33.61
N TYR A 646 13.06 -24.07 -34.44
CA TYR A 646 14.32 -24.66 -34.01
C TYR A 646 15.30 -23.58 -33.53
N THR A 647 15.94 -23.78 -32.38
CA THR A 647 16.99 -22.89 -31.86
C THR A 647 18.22 -23.73 -31.49
N PRO A 648 19.41 -23.43 -32.05
CA PRO A 648 20.63 -24.16 -31.74
C PRO A 648 20.99 -24.07 -30.25
N GLY A 649 21.41 -25.19 -29.66
CA GLY A 649 21.90 -25.28 -28.29
C GLY A 649 23.42 -25.03 -28.16
N GLN A 650 23.94 -25.10 -26.93
CA GLN A 650 25.33 -24.79 -26.58
C GLN A 650 26.38 -25.64 -27.33
N TYR A 651 26.01 -26.83 -27.82
CA TYR A 651 26.89 -27.75 -28.54
C TYR A 651 26.42 -28.03 -29.98
N SER A 652 25.65 -27.12 -30.57
CA SER A 652 25.10 -27.29 -31.92
C SER A 652 26.16 -27.23 -33.02
N THR A 653 25.93 -28.03 -34.05
CA THR A 653 26.79 -28.16 -35.25
C THR A 653 26.64 -26.96 -36.19
N LYS A 654 27.52 -26.87 -37.20
CA LYS A 654 27.40 -25.84 -38.24
C LYS A 654 26.10 -26.00 -39.03
N GLU A 655 25.68 -27.24 -39.26
CA GLU A 655 24.44 -27.63 -39.93
C GLU A 655 23.22 -27.13 -39.15
N ASP A 656 23.24 -27.26 -37.82
CA ASP A 656 22.18 -26.73 -36.94
C ASP A 656 22.03 -25.22 -37.07
N TYR A 657 23.15 -24.48 -37.08
CA TYR A 657 23.12 -23.03 -37.28
C TYR A 657 22.67 -22.62 -38.69
N ASN A 658 22.95 -23.45 -39.71
CA ASN A 658 22.42 -23.23 -41.06
C ASN A 658 20.91 -23.44 -41.10
N ARG A 659 20.41 -24.56 -40.54
CA ARG A 659 18.97 -24.86 -40.41
C ARG A 659 18.24 -23.71 -39.72
N TYR A 660 18.77 -23.25 -38.58
CA TYR A 660 18.27 -22.08 -37.89
C TYR A 660 18.22 -20.82 -38.77
N ARG A 661 19.31 -20.49 -39.47
CA ARG A 661 19.39 -19.29 -40.30
C ARG A 661 18.41 -19.33 -41.49
N ASP A 662 18.19 -20.50 -42.06
CA ASP A 662 17.38 -20.67 -43.26
C ASP A 662 15.87 -20.67 -42.92
N PHE A 663 15.46 -21.34 -41.83
CA PHE A 663 14.03 -21.52 -41.49
C PHE A 663 13.49 -20.55 -40.43
N ALA A 664 14.31 -20.04 -39.50
CA ALA A 664 13.84 -19.12 -38.45
C ALA A 664 13.50 -17.71 -39.00
N GLN A 665 13.83 -17.45 -40.27
CA GLN A 665 13.55 -16.20 -40.97
C GLN A 665 12.46 -16.33 -42.03
N GLN A 666 11.68 -17.42 -42.01
CA GLN A 666 10.43 -17.48 -42.76
C GLN A 666 9.51 -16.34 -42.31
N GLU A 667 8.86 -15.67 -43.26
CA GLU A 667 8.07 -14.46 -43.01
C GLU A 667 6.60 -14.68 -43.36
N PHE A 668 5.72 -14.12 -42.53
CA PHE A 668 4.31 -13.93 -42.82
C PHE A 668 4.12 -12.55 -43.44
N LEU A 669 3.41 -12.49 -44.56
CA LEU A 669 3.35 -11.32 -45.42
C LEU A 669 1.90 -10.89 -45.60
N ILE A 670 1.64 -9.60 -45.42
CA ILE A 670 0.32 -9.01 -45.61
C ILE A 670 0.48 -7.89 -46.64
N GLN A 671 -0.20 -7.99 -47.77
CA GLN A 671 -0.10 -6.97 -48.81
C GLN A 671 -0.58 -5.61 -48.25
N ASP A 672 0.16 -4.54 -48.56
CA ASP A 672 -0.13 -3.16 -48.16
C ASP A 672 -0.06 -2.86 -46.67
N GLU A 673 -1.02 -3.30 -45.86
CA GLU A 673 -1.09 -2.97 -44.43
C GLU A 673 -1.93 -3.97 -43.65
N LEU A 674 -1.62 -4.12 -42.36
CA LEU A 674 -2.45 -4.78 -41.37
C LEU A 674 -3.05 -3.73 -40.45
N GLY A 675 -4.32 -3.40 -40.64
CA GLY A 675 -5.12 -2.73 -39.62
C GLY A 675 -5.47 -3.70 -38.49
N PHE A 676 -5.43 -3.23 -37.25
CA PHE A 676 -5.70 -4.07 -36.07
C PHE A 676 -6.80 -3.52 -35.14
N ASP A 677 -7.68 -2.66 -35.66
CA ASP A 677 -8.88 -2.18 -34.94
C ASP A 677 -9.89 -3.30 -34.66
N GLU A 678 -10.01 -4.26 -35.57
CA GLU A 678 -10.94 -5.40 -35.47
C GLU A 678 -10.29 -6.65 -34.83
N LEU A 679 -9.03 -6.54 -34.40
CA LEU A 679 -8.27 -7.62 -33.77
C LEU A 679 -8.28 -7.45 -32.25
N ASN A 680 -8.60 -8.52 -31.53
CA ASN A 680 -8.63 -8.54 -30.07
C ASN A 680 -7.40 -9.23 -29.48
N ASN A 681 -6.83 -10.22 -30.18
CA ASN A 681 -5.73 -11.04 -29.71
C ASN A 681 -4.39 -10.53 -30.25
N PHE A 682 -3.98 -9.39 -29.71
CA PHE A 682 -2.67 -8.80 -29.95
C PHE A 682 -2.08 -8.21 -28.68
N GLU A 683 -0.75 -8.07 -28.68
CA GLU A 683 0.01 -7.47 -27.59
C GLU A 683 1.09 -6.55 -28.15
N ILE A 684 1.39 -5.50 -27.39
CA ILE A 684 2.50 -4.58 -27.65
C ILE A 684 3.50 -4.78 -26.51
N VAL A 685 4.61 -5.43 -26.82
CA VAL A 685 5.54 -5.94 -25.83
C VAL A 685 6.71 -4.96 -25.70
N CYS A 686 6.95 -4.53 -24.46
CA CYS A 686 8.09 -3.72 -24.06
C CYS A 686 9.12 -4.58 -23.30
N PRO A 687 10.42 -4.25 -23.37
CA PRO A 687 11.45 -5.02 -22.67
C PRO A 687 11.44 -4.81 -21.15
N THR A 688 11.13 -3.59 -20.70
CA THR A 688 11.10 -3.23 -19.27
C THR A 688 9.91 -2.33 -18.91
N GLU A 689 9.60 -2.21 -17.62
CA GLU A 689 8.59 -1.27 -17.11
C GLU A 689 8.94 0.20 -17.40
N THR A 690 10.24 0.52 -17.46
CA THR A 690 10.68 1.87 -17.84
C THR A 690 10.33 2.18 -19.29
N ASP A 691 10.57 1.22 -20.19
CA ASP A 691 10.23 1.35 -21.61
C ASP A 691 8.72 1.44 -21.82
N LYS A 692 7.93 0.64 -21.09
CA LYS A 692 6.46 0.72 -21.09
C LYS A 692 5.97 2.10 -20.66
N LYS A 693 6.51 2.65 -19.58
CA LYS A 693 6.16 4.00 -19.11
C LYS A 693 6.52 5.08 -20.13
N LEU A 694 7.69 4.96 -20.77
CA LEU A 694 8.11 5.88 -21.83
C LEU A 694 7.20 5.76 -23.07
N LEU A 695 6.87 4.55 -23.52
CA LEU A 695 5.97 4.36 -24.64
C LEU A 695 4.59 4.98 -24.36
N ILE A 696 4.02 4.70 -23.18
CA ILE A 696 2.73 5.26 -22.73
C ILE A 696 2.79 6.80 -22.70
N SER A 697 3.87 7.38 -22.17
CA SER A 697 4.00 8.83 -22.10
C SER A 697 4.12 9.47 -23.49
N LEU A 698 4.70 8.78 -24.47
CA LEU A 698 4.87 9.29 -25.84
C LEU A 698 3.63 9.11 -26.72
N ILE A 699 2.90 8.00 -26.57
CA ILE A 699 1.64 7.78 -27.32
C ILE A 699 0.50 8.67 -26.83
N GLY A 700 0.54 9.11 -25.57
CA GLY A 700 -0.44 10.02 -24.97
C GLY A 700 -1.74 9.33 -24.54
N ASN A 701 -2.47 9.99 -23.64
CA ASN A 701 -3.72 9.47 -23.05
C ASN A 701 -4.87 9.35 -24.07
N GLU A 702 -4.74 9.97 -25.25
CA GLU A 702 -5.72 9.83 -26.33
C GLU A 702 -5.83 8.39 -26.89
N ASN A 703 -4.85 7.52 -26.60
CA ASN A 703 -4.84 6.10 -26.99
C ASN A 703 -4.94 5.14 -25.78
N ARG A 704 -5.56 5.58 -24.68
CA ARG A 704 -5.60 4.86 -23.39
C ARG A 704 -6.21 3.45 -23.49
N GLU A 705 -7.10 3.23 -24.45
CA GLU A 705 -7.71 1.94 -24.75
C GLU A 705 -6.69 0.88 -25.19
N ILE A 706 -5.49 1.27 -25.66
CA ILE A 706 -4.39 0.31 -25.95
C ILE A 706 -3.61 -0.06 -24.70
N PHE A 707 -3.65 0.73 -23.63
CA PHE A 707 -2.69 0.56 -22.53
C PHE A 707 -2.79 -0.82 -21.87
N SER A 708 -3.97 -1.44 -21.88
CA SER A 708 -4.19 -2.81 -21.42
C SER A 708 -3.51 -3.87 -22.30
N LYS A 709 -3.24 -3.56 -23.57
CA LYS A 709 -2.51 -4.39 -24.54
C LYS A 709 -1.00 -4.17 -24.49
N ILE A 710 -0.51 -3.16 -23.76
CA ILE A 710 0.93 -2.91 -23.59
C ILE A 710 1.43 -3.70 -22.38
N VAL A 711 2.25 -4.72 -22.66
CA VAL A 711 2.77 -5.65 -21.65
C VAL A 711 4.29 -5.57 -21.57
N VAL A 712 4.85 -6.04 -20.46
CA VAL A 712 6.30 -6.15 -20.26
C VAL A 712 6.66 -7.61 -20.25
N ASP A 713 7.48 -8.03 -21.20
CA ASP A 713 8.00 -9.38 -21.27
C ASP A 713 9.41 -9.38 -21.88
N SER A 714 10.41 -9.56 -21.02
CA SER A 714 11.81 -9.57 -21.45
C SER A 714 12.16 -10.81 -22.28
N SER A 715 11.35 -11.86 -22.26
CA SER A 715 11.64 -13.12 -22.98
C SER A 715 11.61 -12.99 -24.49
N TYR A 716 11.07 -11.89 -25.04
CA TYR A 716 11.07 -11.62 -26.48
C TYR A 716 12.43 -11.11 -27.00
N TYR A 717 13.33 -10.75 -26.09
CA TYR A 717 14.59 -10.07 -26.37
C TYR A 717 15.77 -10.96 -26.01
N ASN A 718 16.84 -10.92 -26.80
CA ASN A 718 18.07 -11.64 -26.47
C ASN A 718 18.70 -11.09 -25.19
N ASN A 719 18.52 -9.80 -24.92
CA ASN A 719 18.98 -9.10 -23.73
C ASN A 719 20.51 -9.02 -23.56
N GLU A 720 21.27 -9.48 -24.55
CA GLU A 720 22.75 -9.51 -24.55
C GLU A 720 23.39 -8.22 -25.07
N ASN A 721 22.66 -7.43 -25.86
CA ASN A 721 23.22 -6.23 -26.47
C ASN A 721 23.21 -5.05 -25.48
N PRO A 722 24.24 -4.18 -25.51
CA PRO A 722 24.32 -2.93 -24.75
C PRO A 722 23.09 -2.04 -24.93
N ARG A 723 22.71 -1.34 -23.86
CA ARG A 723 21.52 -0.47 -23.79
C ARG A 723 21.84 0.83 -23.09
N ILE A 724 20.96 1.79 -23.28
CA ILE A 724 20.98 3.06 -22.54
C ILE A 724 20.01 2.92 -21.36
N ARG A 725 20.50 3.21 -20.15
CA ARG A 725 19.72 3.22 -18.92
C ARG A 725 19.56 4.66 -18.46
N ILE A 726 18.34 5.00 -18.10
CA ILE A 726 18.01 6.33 -17.57
C ILE A 726 17.33 6.13 -16.24
N THR A 727 17.86 6.78 -15.21
CA THR A 727 17.29 6.80 -13.87
C THR A 727 17.07 8.24 -13.45
N ASN A 728 15.84 8.55 -13.04
CA ASN A 728 15.45 9.84 -12.50
C ASN A 728 14.98 9.63 -11.07
N ASN A 729 15.56 10.36 -10.13
CA ASN A 729 15.05 10.49 -8.77
C ASN A 729 14.77 11.98 -8.49
N GLU A 730 14.36 12.32 -7.26
CA GLU A 730 13.99 13.71 -6.91
C GLU A 730 15.16 14.71 -7.06
N THR A 731 16.41 14.23 -7.04
CA THR A 731 17.61 15.07 -6.98
C THR A 731 18.54 14.93 -8.18
N GLU A 732 18.48 13.84 -8.93
CA GLU A 732 19.46 13.50 -9.98
C GLU A 732 18.81 12.76 -11.16
N THR A 733 19.31 13.07 -12.36
CA THR A 733 19.06 12.31 -13.59
C THR A 733 20.36 11.71 -14.08
N ARG A 734 20.41 10.38 -14.20
CA ARG A 734 21.57 9.62 -14.70
C ARG A 734 21.25 8.96 -16.03
N ILE A 735 22.13 9.14 -17.00
CA ILE A 735 22.07 8.54 -18.33
C ILE A 735 23.37 7.75 -18.56
N GLU A 736 23.24 6.45 -18.75
CA GLU A 736 24.39 5.52 -18.81
C GLU A 736 24.24 4.53 -19.96
N SER A 737 25.35 4.17 -20.61
CA SER A 737 25.40 3.17 -21.67
C SER A 737 26.65 2.30 -21.54
N GLU A 738 26.49 1.00 -21.74
CA GLU A 738 27.60 0.03 -21.77
C GLU A 738 28.18 -0.16 -23.19
N PHE A 739 27.76 0.70 -24.14
CA PHE A 739 28.14 0.58 -25.55
C PHE A 739 29.62 0.92 -25.80
N LYS A 740 30.35 -0.03 -26.38
CA LYS A 740 31.77 0.06 -26.74
C LYS A 740 31.94 0.12 -28.25
N GLY A 741 31.40 1.16 -28.87
CA GLY A 741 31.57 1.47 -30.30
C GLY A 741 31.82 2.97 -30.51
N GLU A 742 31.74 3.43 -31.77
CA GLU A 742 32.01 4.86 -32.09
C GLU A 742 30.78 5.77 -31.94
N GLY A 743 29.61 5.21 -31.60
CA GLY A 743 28.39 5.97 -31.34
C GLY A 743 28.48 6.86 -30.10
N TYR A 744 27.59 7.84 -30.00
CA TYR A 744 27.56 8.80 -28.90
C TYR A 744 26.13 9.30 -28.63
N LEU A 745 25.92 9.93 -27.48
CA LEU A 745 24.63 10.44 -27.03
C LEU A 745 24.55 11.96 -27.20
N ASN A 746 23.38 12.44 -27.62
CA ASN A 746 23.04 13.86 -27.63
C ASN A 746 21.86 14.09 -26.69
N LEU A 747 22.00 15.08 -25.81
CA LEU A 747 20.92 15.59 -24.99
C LEU A 747 20.51 16.97 -25.52
N TYR A 748 19.26 17.10 -25.92
CA TYR A 748 18.63 18.33 -26.41
C TYR A 748 17.72 18.91 -25.31
N PRO A 749 18.17 19.93 -24.59
CA PRO A 749 17.36 20.56 -23.56
C PRO A 749 16.35 21.54 -24.17
N SER A 750 15.26 21.82 -23.45
CA SER A 750 14.27 22.85 -23.80
C SER A 750 14.77 24.27 -23.53
N SER A 751 15.70 24.42 -22.60
CA SER A 751 16.40 25.67 -22.27
C SER A 751 17.90 25.45 -22.20
N LYS A 752 18.68 26.53 -22.23
CA LYS A 752 20.14 26.43 -22.21
C LYS A 752 20.59 25.71 -20.93
N ILE A 753 21.33 24.60 -21.10
CA ILE A 753 21.92 23.88 -19.96
C ILE A 753 22.94 24.76 -19.26
N ASP A 754 22.75 24.95 -17.96
CA ASP A 754 23.80 25.46 -17.06
C ASP A 754 24.82 24.33 -16.81
N PRO A 755 26.11 24.51 -17.18
CA PRO A 755 27.16 23.53 -16.88
C PRO A 755 27.26 23.17 -15.40
N ASN A 756 26.82 24.03 -14.47
CA ASN A 756 26.79 23.73 -13.04
C ASN A 756 25.78 22.63 -12.67
N ASN A 757 24.80 22.35 -13.53
CA ASN A 757 23.86 21.25 -13.33
C ASN A 757 24.50 19.89 -13.63
N ILE A 758 25.73 19.84 -14.18
CA ILE A 758 26.38 18.57 -14.51
C ILE A 758 27.26 18.15 -13.33
N ILE A 759 26.91 17.02 -12.69
CA ILE A 759 27.68 16.45 -11.58
C ILE A 759 28.92 15.73 -12.14
N THR A 760 28.72 14.89 -13.15
CA THR A 760 29.78 14.11 -13.80
C THR A 760 29.31 13.67 -15.18
N GLY A 761 30.24 13.45 -16.11
CA GLY A 761 29.94 12.90 -17.42
C GLY A 761 31.13 12.93 -18.38
N ASP A 762 31.10 12.07 -19.39
CA ASP A 762 32.11 12.00 -20.45
C ASP A 762 31.74 12.91 -21.63
N ILE A 763 31.65 14.20 -21.33
CA ILE A 763 31.20 15.24 -22.25
C ILE A 763 32.27 15.50 -23.32
N GLU A 764 31.89 15.39 -24.59
CA GLU A 764 32.73 15.78 -25.71
C GLU A 764 32.54 17.26 -26.07
N ARG A 765 31.30 17.74 -26.02
CA ARG A 765 30.96 19.09 -26.47
C ARG A 765 29.65 19.60 -25.84
N ILE A 766 29.62 20.87 -25.46
CA ILE A 766 28.41 21.58 -25.03
C ILE A 766 28.15 22.72 -26.03
N ASN A 767 26.97 22.71 -26.65
CA ASN A 767 26.47 23.77 -27.51
C ASN A 767 25.27 24.47 -26.84
N ASN A 768 24.80 25.58 -27.42
CA ASN A 768 23.61 26.29 -26.91
C ASN A 768 22.32 25.45 -27.01
N ASP A 769 22.26 24.51 -27.95
CA ASP A 769 21.07 23.72 -28.32
C ASP A 769 21.17 22.24 -27.93
N LYS A 770 22.36 21.73 -27.60
CA LYS A 770 22.58 20.34 -27.21
C LYS A 770 23.88 20.09 -26.45
N LEU A 771 23.91 19.00 -25.71
CA LEU A 771 25.08 18.44 -25.03
C LEU A 771 25.43 17.07 -25.62
N ILE A 772 26.69 16.86 -25.98
CA ILE A 772 27.22 15.62 -26.58
C ILE A 772 28.13 14.93 -25.58
N PHE A 773 27.89 13.64 -25.33
CA PHE A 773 28.65 12.82 -24.40
C PHE A 773 28.74 11.36 -24.91
N LYS A 774 29.75 10.61 -24.45
CA LYS A 774 30.02 9.27 -24.99
C LYS A 774 29.08 8.21 -24.41
N SER A 775 29.03 8.07 -23.09
CA SER A 775 28.40 6.93 -22.43
C SER A 775 27.78 7.26 -21.08
N HIS A 776 28.19 8.32 -20.39
CA HIS A 776 27.78 8.61 -19.02
C HIS A 776 27.55 10.11 -18.80
N LEU A 777 26.38 10.45 -18.22
CA LEU A 777 26.05 11.81 -17.80
C LEU A 777 25.15 11.78 -16.56
N VAL A 778 25.48 12.60 -15.57
CA VAL A 778 24.68 12.81 -14.36
C VAL A 778 24.39 14.30 -14.18
N LEU A 779 23.10 14.62 -14.08
CA LEU A 779 22.60 15.98 -13.90
C LEU A 779 21.99 16.13 -12.49
N ASN A 780 22.27 17.25 -11.82
CA ASN A 780 21.69 17.63 -10.54
C ASN A 780 20.40 18.43 -10.75
N ASN A 781 19.32 18.01 -10.09
CA ASN A 781 18.06 18.74 -9.93
C ASN A 781 17.51 19.36 -11.23
N TYR A 782 17.68 18.66 -12.36
CA TYR A 782 17.32 19.17 -13.67
C TYR A 782 15.85 18.82 -14.00
N HIS A 783 14.96 19.80 -13.79
CA HIS A 783 13.51 19.62 -13.95
C HIS A 783 12.97 20.09 -15.31
N GLU A 784 13.81 20.64 -16.18
CA GLU A 784 13.39 21.14 -17.49
C GLU A 784 13.19 19.99 -18.49
N ASP A 785 12.35 20.19 -19.49
CA ASP A 785 12.14 19.21 -20.56
C ASP A 785 13.43 19.01 -21.36
N PHE A 786 13.77 17.77 -21.70
CA PHE A 786 14.85 17.42 -22.59
C PHE A 786 14.53 16.15 -23.38
N LYS A 787 15.26 15.96 -24.48
CA LYS A 787 15.23 14.77 -25.33
C LYS A 787 16.63 14.18 -25.41
N VAL A 788 16.76 12.86 -25.34
CA VAL A 788 18.03 12.15 -25.55
C VAL A 788 17.93 11.35 -26.85
N THR A 789 18.96 11.47 -27.67
CA THR A 789 19.16 10.65 -28.87
C THR A 789 20.50 9.94 -28.83
N PHE A 790 20.60 8.81 -29.50
CA PHE A 790 21.85 8.12 -29.77
C PHE A 790 22.20 8.27 -31.24
N THR A 791 23.37 8.83 -31.53
CA THR A 791 23.94 8.85 -32.88
C THR A 791 24.85 7.65 -33.06
N ASP A 792 24.52 6.79 -34.04
CA ASP A 792 25.30 5.60 -34.32
C ASP A 792 26.54 5.88 -35.19
N GLU A 793 27.31 4.83 -35.43
CA GLU A 793 28.55 4.86 -36.22
C GLU A 793 28.31 5.23 -37.69
N SER A 794 27.09 5.01 -38.19
CA SER A 794 26.64 5.42 -39.52
C SER A 794 26.05 6.84 -39.55
N LYS A 795 26.18 7.59 -38.45
CA LYS A 795 25.65 8.94 -38.27
C LYS A 795 24.11 9.03 -38.32
N ARG A 796 23.39 7.92 -38.13
CA ARG A 796 21.93 7.97 -37.94
C ARG A 796 21.62 8.31 -36.49
N GLU A 797 20.62 9.15 -36.30
CA GLU A 797 20.16 9.57 -34.97
C GLU A 797 18.91 8.79 -34.58
N TRP A 798 18.93 8.21 -33.37
CA TRP A 798 17.86 7.39 -32.83
C TRP A 798 17.31 8.04 -31.56
N PHE A 799 15.99 8.18 -31.43
CA PHE A 799 15.40 8.61 -30.17
C PHE A 799 15.57 7.53 -29.09
N VAL A 800 15.85 7.99 -27.86
CA VAL A 800 16.04 7.11 -26.70
C VAL A 800 15.20 7.54 -25.51
N TYR A 801 14.97 8.84 -25.30
CA TYR A 801 14.22 9.29 -24.13
C TYR A 801 13.72 10.71 -24.24
N SER A 802 12.63 11.00 -23.53
CA SER A 802 12.26 12.35 -23.15
C SER A 802 11.53 12.34 -21.82
N ASN A 803 11.84 13.32 -20.96
CA ASN A 803 11.04 13.62 -19.77
C ASN A 803 9.87 14.57 -20.09
N LYS A 804 9.81 15.09 -21.32
CA LYS A 804 8.67 15.85 -21.82
C LYS A 804 7.48 14.90 -21.84
N THR A 805 6.60 15.05 -20.86
CA THR A 805 5.30 14.41 -20.91
C THR A 805 4.61 14.95 -22.17
N SER A 806 4.10 14.06 -23.05
CA SER A 806 3.04 14.49 -23.95
C SER A 806 2.04 15.17 -23.04
N LYS A 807 1.78 16.48 -23.28
CA LYS A 807 1.04 17.34 -22.35
C LYS A 807 -0.04 16.48 -21.70
N SER A 808 0.15 16.13 -20.42
CA SER A 808 -1.01 15.93 -19.59
C SER A 808 -1.68 17.29 -19.70
N LEU A 809 -2.72 17.38 -20.53
CA LEU A 809 -3.58 18.53 -20.47
C LEU A 809 -3.93 18.60 -18.99
N ASN A 810 -3.46 19.64 -18.30
CA ASN A 810 -4.10 20.07 -17.08
C ASN A 810 -5.50 20.52 -17.52
N LEU A 811 -6.40 19.53 -17.70
CA LEU A 811 -7.77 19.68 -18.20
C LEU A 811 -8.56 20.63 -17.30
N VAL A 812 -8.17 20.73 -16.04
CA VAL A 812 -8.68 21.71 -15.07
C VAL A 812 -8.54 23.15 -15.56
N ASN A 813 -7.48 23.49 -16.31
CA ASN A 813 -7.29 24.85 -16.84
C ASN A 813 -8.03 25.09 -18.17
N GLU A 814 -8.29 24.07 -18.98
CA GLU A 814 -8.97 24.25 -20.28
C GLU A 814 -10.47 24.53 -20.14
N PHE A 815 -11.12 24.02 -19.09
CA PHE A 815 -12.54 24.26 -18.82
C PHE A 815 -12.80 25.36 -17.78
N ASN A 816 -11.77 26.14 -17.42
CA ASN A 816 -11.87 27.31 -16.55
C ASN A 816 -11.89 28.60 -17.38
N PHE A 817 -13.05 28.92 -17.95
CA PHE A 817 -13.19 30.07 -18.83
C PHE A 817 -13.40 31.37 -18.06
N LYS A 818 -12.36 32.23 -17.97
CA LYS A 818 -12.54 33.63 -17.55
C LYS A 818 -13.30 34.46 -18.60
N ASP A 819 -12.99 34.22 -19.88
CA ASP A 819 -13.68 34.81 -21.04
C ASP A 819 -14.25 33.67 -21.91
N PHE A 820 -15.51 33.30 -21.68
CA PHE A 820 -16.11 32.15 -22.35
C PHE A 820 -16.30 32.37 -23.84
N LYS A 821 -15.82 31.41 -24.64
CA LYS A 821 -16.09 31.32 -26.08
C LYS A 821 -16.56 29.90 -26.40
N VAL A 822 -17.75 29.80 -27.01
CA VAL A 822 -18.35 28.51 -27.39
C VAL A 822 -17.42 27.71 -28.32
N ASP A 823 -16.76 28.38 -29.27
CA ASP A 823 -15.81 27.73 -30.17
C ASP A 823 -14.62 27.09 -29.44
N SER A 824 -14.12 27.74 -28.39
CA SER A 824 -13.03 27.22 -27.57
C SER A 824 -13.48 25.99 -26.76
N LEU A 825 -14.67 26.04 -26.17
CA LEU A 825 -15.24 24.87 -25.47
C LEU A 825 -15.40 23.68 -26.41
N ILE A 826 -15.99 23.90 -27.59
CA ILE A 826 -16.20 22.84 -28.58
C ILE A 826 -14.87 22.28 -29.08
N ALA A 827 -13.86 23.13 -29.29
CA ALA A 827 -12.52 22.68 -29.66
C ALA A 827 -11.90 21.80 -28.56
N SER A 828 -11.96 22.21 -27.30
CA SER A 828 -11.49 21.39 -26.17
C SER A 828 -12.22 20.05 -26.08
N LEU A 829 -13.55 20.03 -26.23
CA LEU A 829 -14.32 18.77 -26.25
C LEU A 829 -13.99 17.89 -27.46
N SER A 830 -13.73 18.50 -28.63
CA SER A 830 -13.32 17.77 -29.84
C SER A 830 -11.92 17.16 -29.71
N ASN A 831 -11.05 17.79 -28.92
CA ASN A 831 -9.71 17.28 -28.63
C ASN A 831 -9.72 16.13 -27.61
N LEU A 832 -10.75 16.03 -26.76
CA LEU A 832 -10.89 14.93 -25.80
C LEU A 832 -11.18 13.58 -26.46
N SER A 833 -11.90 13.58 -27.58
CA SER A 833 -12.32 12.35 -28.24
C SER A 833 -12.53 12.57 -29.73
N THR A 834 -11.90 11.71 -30.53
CA THR A 834 -12.15 11.64 -31.99
C THR A 834 -13.62 11.36 -32.29
N THR A 835 -14.32 10.59 -31.46
CA THR A 835 -15.77 10.36 -31.56
C THR A 835 -16.54 11.66 -31.46
N ILE A 836 -16.24 12.53 -30.50
CA ILE A 836 -16.91 13.83 -30.34
C ILE A 836 -16.68 14.72 -31.56
N SER A 837 -15.42 14.81 -32.02
CA SER A 837 -15.06 15.57 -33.22
C SER A 837 -15.82 15.07 -34.46
N GLN A 838 -15.96 13.75 -34.63
CA GLN A 838 -16.76 13.15 -35.71
C GLN A 838 -18.26 13.45 -35.56
N MET A 839 -18.81 13.37 -34.35
CA MET A 839 -20.23 13.65 -34.09
C MET A 839 -20.57 15.10 -34.40
N TYR A 840 -19.77 16.07 -33.96
CA TYR A 840 -20.00 17.48 -34.27
C TYR A 840 -20.00 17.78 -35.77
N ASN A 841 -19.10 17.15 -36.52
CA ASN A 841 -19.00 17.34 -37.97
C ASN A 841 -20.09 16.61 -38.77
N SER A 842 -20.89 15.77 -38.11
CA SER A 842 -21.96 15.02 -38.75
C SER A 842 -23.19 15.88 -39.04
N THR A 843 -23.86 15.60 -40.16
CA THR A 843 -25.12 16.27 -40.55
C THR A 843 -26.30 15.44 -40.04
N VAL A 844 -27.17 16.08 -39.26
CA VAL A 844 -28.42 15.49 -38.77
C VAL A 844 -29.58 16.21 -39.46
N ARG A 845 -30.33 15.48 -40.27
CA ARG A 845 -31.42 16.04 -41.10
C ARG A 845 -30.90 17.18 -42.00
N HIS A 846 -31.19 18.43 -41.66
CA HIS A 846 -30.91 19.63 -42.46
C HIS A 846 -29.84 20.55 -41.83
N TYR A 847 -29.19 20.14 -40.74
CA TYR A 847 -28.15 20.95 -40.08
C TYR A 847 -26.93 20.09 -39.66
N LYS A 848 -25.75 20.71 -39.58
CA LYS A 848 -24.58 20.10 -38.92
C LYS A 848 -24.76 20.21 -37.41
N LEU A 849 -24.53 19.12 -36.68
CA LEU A 849 -24.71 19.11 -35.22
C LEU A 849 -23.96 20.25 -34.54
N LEU A 850 -22.70 20.48 -34.95
CA LEU A 850 -21.87 21.59 -34.50
C LEU A 850 -22.59 22.95 -34.50
N ASN A 851 -23.33 23.25 -35.57
CA ASN A 851 -24.00 24.55 -35.69
C ASN A 851 -25.15 24.67 -34.69
N HIS A 852 -25.97 23.62 -34.56
CA HIS A 852 -27.06 23.57 -33.57
C HIS A 852 -26.53 23.74 -32.15
N THR A 853 -25.51 22.96 -31.78
CA THR A 853 -24.87 23.06 -30.46
C THR A 853 -24.39 24.48 -30.16
N LYS A 854 -23.79 25.17 -31.15
CA LYS A 854 -23.38 26.57 -30.98
C LYS A 854 -24.56 27.49 -30.70
N LEU A 855 -25.67 27.32 -31.42
CA LEU A 855 -26.87 28.11 -31.20
C LEU A 855 -27.43 27.90 -29.79
N VAL A 856 -27.50 26.65 -29.32
CA VAL A 856 -27.96 26.31 -27.96
C VAL A 856 -27.10 27.00 -26.89
N CYS A 857 -25.77 26.86 -26.99
CA CYS A 857 -24.85 27.53 -26.05
C CYS A 857 -24.98 29.06 -26.11
N ASN A 858 -25.15 29.64 -27.30
CA ASN A 858 -25.32 31.09 -27.45
C ASN A 858 -26.64 31.60 -26.85
N GLN A 859 -27.74 30.82 -26.91
CA GLN A 859 -28.99 31.19 -26.22
C GLN A 859 -28.80 31.20 -24.71
N PHE A 860 -28.03 30.25 -24.17
CA PHE A 860 -27.66 30.24 -22.75
C PHE A 860 -26.89 31.50 -22.35
N GLU A 861 -25.83 31.83 -23.08
CA GLU A 861 -25.02 33.02 -22.79
C GLU A 861 -25.81 34.33 -22.96
N LYS A 862 -26.77 34.39 -23.90
CA LYS A 862 -27.58 35.60 -24.13
C LYS A 862 -28.60 35.87 -23.03
N TYR A 863 -29.32 34.84 -22.56
CA TYR A 863 -30.49 35.03 -21.70
C TYR A 863 -30.29 34.55 -20.26
N PHE A 864 -29.39 33.60 -20.00
CA PHE A 864 -29.34 32.86 -18.73
C PHE A 864 -28.01 32.96 -17.98
N LEU A 865 -27.05 33.76 -18.47
CA LEU A 865 -25.75 33.94 -17.81
C LEU A 865 -25.88 34.51 -16.38
N GLU A 866 -26.83 35.42 -16.17
CA GLU A 866 -27.11 36.05 -14.87
C GLU A 866 -28.05 35.21 -13.98
N ASN A 867 -28.52 34.05 -14.45
CA ASN A 867 -29.45 33.18 -13.73
C ASN A 867 -28.75 32.46 -12.56
N ASN A 868 -29.42 32.37 -11.41
CA ASN A 868 -28.87 31.75 -10.19
C ASN A 868 -29.01 30.22 -10.22
N CYS A 869 -28.46 29.56 -11.24
CA CYS A 869 -28.42 28.10 -11.34
C CYS A 869 -27.56 27.51 -10.21
N LYS A 870 -28.09 26.54 -9.46
CA LYS A 870 -27.41 25.89 -8.32
C LYS A 870 -26.27 24.93 -8.69
N ILE A 871 -25.84 24.94 -9.95
CA ILE A 871 -24.75 24.09 -10.43
C ILE A 871 -23.62 24.95 -10.99
N ASN A 872 -22.43 24.36 -11.10
CA ASN A 872 -21.27 25.04 -11.68
C ASN A 872 -21.59 25.51 -13.11
N LEU A 873 -21.32 26.79 -13.42
CA LEU A 873 -21.61 27.38 -14.73
C LEU A 873 -20.88 26.66 -15.88
N ASN A 874 -19.61 26.29 -15.68
CA ASN A 874 -18.83 25.58 -16.69
C ASN A 874 -19.30 24.13 -16.87
N LEU A 875 -19.80 23.48 -15.82
CA LEU A 875 -20.48 22.19 -15.91
C LEU A 875 -21.69 22.29 -16.84
N PHE A 876 -22.53 23.31 -16.65
CA PHE A 876 -23.72 23.47 -17.48
C PHE A 876 -23.38 23.79 -18.93
N ARG A 877 -22.38 24.63 -19.19
CA ARG A 877 -21.87 24.89 -20.54
C ARG A 877 -21.37 23.62 -21.24
N VAL A 878 -20.63 22.77 -20.53
CA VAL A 878 -20.16 21.47 -21.05
C VAL A 878 -21.34 20.55 -21.35
N PHE A 879 -22.35 20.50 -20.47
CA PHE A 879 -23.57 19.76 -20.73
C PHE A 879 -24.30 20.26 -21.99
N LEU A 880 -24.50 21.58 -22.14
CA LEU A 880 -25.14 22.14 -23.33
C LEU A 880 -24.35 21.83 -24.60
N ALA A 881 -23.03 21.78 -24.53
CA ALA A 881 -22.21 21.38 -25.68
C ALA A 881 -22.43 19.90 -26.06
N LEU A 882 -22.72 19.04 -25.09
CA LEU A 882 -22.84 17.59 -25.28
C LEU A 882 -24.29 17.07 -25.39
N HIS A 883 -25.31 17.91 -25.15
CA HIS A 883 -26.71 17.48 -24.96
C HIS A 883 -27.26 16.59 -26.09
N ASP A 884 -26.85 16.83 -27.33
CA ASP A 884 -27.31 16.14 -28.55
C ASP A 884 -26.20 15.30 -29.20
N ILE A 885 -25.08 15.03 -28.51
CA ILE A 885 -23.89 14.42 -29.13
C ILE A 885 -24.14 13.01 -29.69
N GLY A 886 -25.11 12.26 -29.14
CA GLY A 886 -25.51 10.94 -29.63
C GLY A 886 -26.49 10.94 -30.81
N LYS A 887 -27.07 12.09 -31.16
CA LYS A 887 -28.11 12.22 -32.20
C LYS A 887 -27.66 11.78 -33.59
N PRO A 888 -26.42 12.05 -34.06
CA PRO A 888 -25.93 11.55 -35.34
C PRO A 888 -25.87 10.01 -35.40
N MET A 889 -25.50 9.37 -34.29
CA MET A 889 -25.43 7.91 -34.21
C MET A 889 -26.81 7.26 -34.24
N ALA A 890 -27.77 7.82 -33.50
CA ALA A 890 -29.18 7.42 -33.59
C ALA A 890 -29.75 7.57 -35.00
N PHE A 891 -29.43 8.68 -35.68
CA PHE A 891 -29.85 8.93 -37.05
C PHE A 891 -29.25 7.92 -38.04
N LYS A 892 -27.94 7.65 -37.94
CA LYS A 892 -27.24 6.68 -38.82
C LYS A 892 -27.78 5.26 -38.66
N ASN A 893 -28.15 4.86 -37.43
CA ASN A 893 -28.64 3.52 -37.12
C ASN A 893 -30.16 3.37 -37.28
N GLY A 894 -30.88 4.41 -37.74
CA GLY A 894 -32.30 4.34 -38.09
C GLY A 894 -33.29 4.31 -36.91
N ASN A 895 -32.82 4.37 -35.66
CA ASN A 895 -33.68 4.42 -34.48
C ASN A 895 -33.44 5.70 -33.67
N LYS A 896 -34.40 6.64 -33.75
CA LYS A 896 -34.33 7.95 -33.09
C LYS A 896 -34.41 7.86 -31.57
N ASP A 897 -35.08 6.85 -31.03
CA ASP A 897 -35.30 6.71 -29.58
C ASP A 897 -34.00 6.37 -28.83
N ASN A 898 -32.99 5.87 -29.56
CA ASN A 898 -31.66 5.59 -29.01
C ASN A 898 -30.78 6.84 -28.81
N GLN A 899 -31.24 8.05 -29.17
CA GLN A 899 -30.40 9.26 -29.06
C GLN A 899 -29.92 9.51 -27.64
N PHE A 900 -30.78 9.29 -26.64
CA PHE A 900 -30.45 9.51 -25.23
C PHE A 900 -29.44 8.47 -24.75
N ARG A 901 -29.60 7.20 -25.15
CA ARG A 901 -28.66 6.12 -24.86
C ARG A 901 -27.26 6.45 -25.39
N TYR A 902 -27.14 6.83 -26.65
CA TYR A 902 -25.85 7.16 -27.25
C TYR A 902 -25.23 8.42 -26.65
N THR A 903 -26.04 9.42 -26.30
CA THR A 903 -25.57 10.63 -25.62
C THR A 903 -25.00 10.29 -24.24
N ILE A 904 -25.70 9.46 -23.46
CA ILE A 904 -25.25 8.97 -22.15
C ILE A 904 -23.94 8.17 -22.30
N GLU A 905 -23.84 7.26 -23.26
CA GLU A 905 -22.63 6.47 -23.52
C GLU A 905 -21.42 7.36 -23.84
N ILE A 906 -21.60 8.33 -24.74
CA ILE A 906 -20.52 9.26 -25.12
C ILE A 906 -20.11 10.12 -23.92
N ILE A 907 -21.06 10.75 -23.22
CA ILE A 907 -20.76 11.59 -22.04
C ILE A 907 -20.03 10.77 -20.96
N THR A 908 -20.50 9.56 -20.67
CA THR A 908 -19.89 8.69 -19.65
C THR A 908 -18.47 8.29 -20.04
N SER A 909 -18.22 8.01 -21.34
CA SER A 909 -16.91 7.60 -21.84
C SER A 909 -15.82 8.67 -21.66
N ILE A 910 -16.19 9.95 -21.72
CA ILE A 910 -15.27 11.09 -21.58
C ILE A 910 -15.24 11.69 -20.17
N TRP A 911 -16.13 11.27 -19.27
CA TRP A 911 -16.37 12.00 -18.02
C TRP A 911 -15.13 12.07 -17.11
N LYS A 912 -14.34 11.00 -17.08
CA LYS A 912 -13.08 10.92 -16.32
C LYS A 912 -12.04 11.98 -16.74
N ASP A 913 -12.18 12.51 -17.94
CA ASP A 913 -11.29 13.50 -18.55
C ASP A 913 -11.87 14.93 -18.40
N LEU A 914 -13.02 15.09 -17.75
CA LEU A 914 -13.60 16.39 -17.39
C LEU A 914 -13.29 16.73 -15.92
N PRO A 915 -13.16 18.02 -15.55
CA PRO A 915 -12.78 18.42 -14.19
C PRO A 915 -13.95 18.39 -13.18
N PHE A 916 -14.99 17.60 -13.47
CA PHE A 916 -16.23 17.56 -12.68
C PHE A 916 -16.36 16.24 -11.93
N ASN A 917 -17.03 16.26 -10.79
CA ASN A 917 -17.12 15.09 -9.91
C ASN A 917 -18.22 14.11 -10.38
N GLN A 918 -18.37 12.97 -9.69
CA GLN A 918 -19.36 11.96 -10.05
C GLN A 918 -20.82 12.40 -9.81
N GLN A 919 -21.05 13.32 -8.88
CA GLN A 919 -22.38 13.90 -8.64
C GLN A 919 -22.79 14.84 -9.77
N ASP A 920 -21.81 15.57 -10.32
CA ASP A 920 -22.00 16.40 -11.50
C ASP A 920 -22.40 15.52 -12.71
N LEU A 921 -21.80 14.33 -12.86
CA LEU A 921 -22.20 13.36 -13.89
C LEU A 921 -23.66 12.97 -13.74
N GLN A 922 -24.10 12.59 -12.53
CA GLN A 922 -25.49 12.18 -12.32
C GLN A 922 -26.48 13.31 -12.64
N THR A 923 -26.11 14.56 -12.38
CA THR A 923 -26.92 15.73 -12.75
C THR A 923 -27.03 15.86 -14.27
N VAL A 924 -25.90 15.77 -14.99
CA VAL A 924 -25.86 15.82 -16.46
C VAL A 924 -26.61 14.66 -17.10
N LEU A 925 -26.39 13.43 -16.63
CA LEU A 925 -27.09 12.24 -17.13
C LEU A 925 -28.60 12.31 -16.88
N SER A 926 -29.03 12.89 -15.76
CA SER A 926 -30.45 13.08 -15.47
C SER A 926 -31.12 14.05 -16.44
N LEU A 927 -30.44 15.14 -16.82
CA LEU A 927 -30.93 16.12 -17.79
C LEU A 927 -31.06 15.56 -19.22
N VAL A 928 -30.14 14.67 -19.65
CA VAL A 928 -30.19 14.07 -21.01
C VAL A 928 -30.98 12.76 -21.08
N SER A 929 -31.54 12.26 -19.98
CA SER A 929 -32.11 10.90 -19.95
C SER A 929 -33.42 10.72 -20.70
N ASN A 930 -34.22 11.78 -20.86
CA ASN A 930 -35.46 11.81 -21.62
C ASN A 930 -35.84 13.26 -21.99
N ASP A 931 -36.99 13.43 -22.65
CA ASP A 931 -37.59 14.74 -22.97
C ASP A 931 -38.99 14.88 -22.37
N CYS A 932 -39.11 14.67 -21.05
CA CYS A 932 -40.42 14.72 -20.39
C CYS A 932 -41.09 16.10 -20.48
N LEU A 933 -40.32 17.20 -20.52
CA LEU A 933 -40.86 18.54 -20.72
C LEU A 933 -41.38 18.74 -22.15
N GLY A 934 -40.62 18.32 -23.18
CA GLY A 934 -41.07 18.40 -24.56
C GLY A 934 -42.31 17.57 -24.83
N GLU A 935 -42.41 16.37 -24.26
CA GLU A 935 -43.61 15.54 -24.36
C GLU A 935 -44.80 16.15 -23.63
N TYR A 936 -44.58 16.79 -22.48
CA TYR A 936 -45.62 17.54 -21.75
C TYR A 936 -46.17 18.71 -22.57
N TYR A 937 -45.30 19.57 -23.13
CA TYR A 937 -45.73 20.69 -23.95
C TYR A 937 -46.37 20.28 -25.29
N GLN A 938 -46.10 19.04 -25.75
CA GLN A 938 -46.77 18.42 -26.88
C GLN A 938 -48.08 17.71 -26.48
N GLU A 939 -48.52 17.82 -25.22
CA GLU A 939 -49.73 17.18 -24.67
C GLU A 939 -49.69 15.62 -24.76
N LYS A 940 -48.49 15.03 -24.84
CA LYS A 940 -48.28 13.57 -24.84
C LYS A 940 -48.21 12.98 -23.43
N LEU A 941 -47.75 13.77 -22.46
CA LEU A 941 -47.74 13.40 -21.05
C LEU A 941 -48.72 14.26 -20.25
N SER A 942 -49.38 13.65 -19.26
CA SER A 942 -50.17 14.39 -18.28
C SER A 942 -49.26 15.08 -17.26
N ILE A 943 -49.80 16.10 -16.57
CA ILE A 943 -49.06 16.85 -15.55
C ILE A 943 -48.59 15.94 -14.40
N GLU A 944 -49.37 14.93 -14.03
CA GLU A 944 -49.03 13.97 -12.97
C GLU A 944 -47.87 13.06 -13.39
N VAL A 945 -47.85 12.60 -14.65
CA VAL A 945 -46.78 11.76 -15.18
C VAL A 945 -45.48 12.56 -15.29
N THR A 946 -45.55 13.78 -15.81
CA THR A 946 -44.40 14.70 -15.92
C THR A 946 -43.82 15.02 -14.54
N LYS A 947 -44.67 15.34 -13.56
CA LYS A 947 -44.26 15.55 -12.16
C LYS A 947 -43.55 14.34 -11.58
N LYS A 948 -44.10 13.13 -11.77
CA LYS A 948 -43.48 11.88 -11.30
C LYS A 948 -42.12 11.63 -11.94
N SER A 949 -41.98 11.88 -13.24
CA SER A 949 -40.70 11.78 -13.96
C SER A 949 -39.68 12.77 -13.41
N LEU A 950 -40.05 14.04 -13.23
CA LEU A 950 -39.17 15.06 -12.67
C LEU A 950 -38.70 14.72 -11.26
N ILE A 951 -39.58 14.21 -10.38
CA ILE A 951 -39.21 13.72 -9.04
C ILE A 951 -38.23 12.55 -9.14
N GLY A 952 -38.44 11.62 -10.07
CA GLY A 952 -37.54 10.49 -10.29
C GLY A 952 -36.15 10.91 -10.77
N LEU A 953 -36.08 11.95 -11.61
CA LEU A 953 -34.82 12.52 -12.09
C LEU A 953 -34.12 13.34 -11.00
N SER A 954 -34.83 14.21 -10.29
CA SER A 954 -34.24 15.07 -9.27
C SER A 954 -33.61 14.25 -8.12
N LYS A 955 -34.23 13.12 -7.74
CA LYS A 955 -33.71 12.19 -6.71
C LYS A 955 -32.34 11.58 -7.04
N LYS A 956 -31.94 11.58 -8.31
CA LYS A 956 -30.61 11.11 -8.75
C LYS A 956 -29.55 12.21 -8.65
N THR A 957 -29.97 13.44 -8.36
CA THR A 957 -29.13 14.64 -8.29
C THR A 957 -29.08 15.18 -6.85
N ASN A 958 -28.24 16.18 -6.60
CA ASN A 958 -28.23 16.90 -5.31
C ASN A 958 -29.13 18.14 -5.31
N LEU A 959 -30.01 18.27 -6.30
CA LEU A 959 -30.90 19.42 -6.47
C LEU A 959 -32.27 19.12 -5.85
N SER A 960 -32.90 20.15 -5.27
CA SER A 960 -34.31 20.07 -4.94
C SER A 960 -35.13 19.88 -6.22
N ILE A 961 -36.36 19.35 -6.12
CA ILE A 961 -37.23 19.22 -7.28
C ILE A 961 -37.46 20.56 -7.98
N PHE A 962 -37.52 21.66 -7.22
CA PHE A 962 -37.67 23.00 -7.74
C PHE A 962 -36.43 23.47 -8.49
N ASP A 963 -35.24 23.31 -7.90
CA ASP A 963 -33.97 23.67 -8.54
C ASP A 963 -33.72 22.84 -9.80
N PHE A 964 -34.09 21.56 -9.77
CA PHE A 964 -33.99 20.67 -10.94
C PHE A 964 -34.95 21.08 -12.05
N LEU A 965 -36.22 21.40 -11.73
CA LEU A 965 -37.18 21.93 -12.71
C LEU A 965 -36.65 23.20 -13.36
N LYS A 966 -36.15 24.15 -12.57
CA LYS A 966 -35.60 25.41 -13.08
C LYS A 966 -34.45 25.15 -14.05
N LEU A 967 -33.51 24.28 -13.67
CA LEU A 967 -32.37 23.92 -14.51
C LEU A 967 -32.80 23.23 -15.82
N TYR A 968 -33.77 22.31 -15.74
CA TYR A 968 -34.29 21.60 -16.90
C TYR A 968 -35.06 22.54 -17.84
N MET A 969 -35.80 23.51 -17.29
CA MET A 969 -36.47 24.55 -18.08
C MET A 969 -35.46 25.43 -18.82
N VAL A 970 -34.37 25.85 -18.17
CA VAL A 970 -33.30 26.61 -18.85
C VAL A 970 -32.73 25.81 -20.02
N TYR A 971 -32.40 24.53 -19.80
CA TYR A 971 -31.94 23.64 -20.87
C TYR A 971 -32.95 23.54 -22.02
N TYR A 972 -34.20 23.22 -21.69
CA TYR A 972 -35.27 23.05 -22.67
C TYR A 972 -35.50 24.31 -23.50
N GLN A 973 -35.45 25.49 -22.86
CA GLN A 973 -35.57 26.77 -23.55
C GLN A 973 -34.37 27.08 -24.44
N CYS A 974 -33.15 26.74 -24.03
CA CYS A 974 -31.97 26.91 -24.88
C CYS A 974 -32.05 26.04 -26.15
N ASP A 975 -32.43 24.77 -26.01
CA ASP A 975 -32.55 23.84 -27.14
C ASP A 975 -33.69 24.22 -28.10
N THR A 976 -34.88 24.53 -27.56
CA THR A 976 -36.02 24.94 -28.39
C THR A 976 -35.82 26.31 -29.03
N ALA A 977 -35.20 27.27 -28.34
CA ALA A 977 -34.88 28.59 -28.89
C ALA A 977 -33.86 28.52 -30.02
N ALA A 978 -32.98 27.52 -30.06
CA ALA A 978 -32.07 27.33 -31.19
C ALA A 978 -32.79 27.01 -32.53
N TYR A 979 -34.07 26.67 -32.51
CA TYR A 979 -34.93 26.48 -33.69
C TYR A 979 -35.84 27.70 -33.99
N THR A 980 -35.27 28.92 -33.85
CA THR A 980 -35.95 30.19 -34.15
C THR A 980 -35.06 31.11 -34.97
N ALA A 981 -35.66 31.98 -35.78
CA ALA A 981 -34.90 32.82 -36.72
C ALA A 981 -34.03 33.87 -36.00
N ASP A 982 -34.51 34.43 -34.88
CA ASP A 982 -33.75 35.42 -34.09
C ASP A 982 -32.49 34.82 -33.44
N ALA A 983 -32.50 33.51 -33.19
CA ALA A 983 -31.32 32.78 -32.72
C ALA A 983 -30.32 32.44 -33.84
N GLY A 984 -30.65 32.71 -35.11
CA GLY A 984 -29.87 32.24 -36.28
C GLY A 984 -30.17 30.78 -36.68
N GLY A 985 -31.21 30.19 -36.08
CA GLY A 985 -31.70 28.85 -36.38
C GLY A 985 -32.77 28.82 -37.45
N LEU A 986 -33.33 27.63 -37.67
CA LEU A 986 -34.43 27.45 -38.62
C LEU A 986 -35.75 27.91 -38.02
N LYS A 987 -36.53 28.66 -38.79
CA LYS A 987 -37.84 29.20 -38.39
C LYS A 987 -38.87 28.08 -38.19
N PHE A 988 -38.89 27.44 -37.01
CA PHE A 988 -39.75 26.30 -36.72
C PHE A 988 -40.54 26.45 -35.42
N LEU A 989 -39.90 26.90 -34.33
CA LEU A 989 -40.50 26.93 -32.98
C LEU A 989 -40.86 28.34 -32.47
N GLU A 990 -41.00 29.34 -33.35
CA GLU A 990 -41.31 30.72 -32.94
C GLU A 990 -42.60 30.83 -32.13
N HIS A 991 -43.62 30.02 -32.46
CA HIS A 991 -44.91 30.01 -31.76
C HIS A 991 -44.84 29.62 -30.28
N LEU A 992 -43.72 29.04 -29.82
CA LEU A 992 -43.51 28.71 -28.41
C LEU A 992 -43.20 29.94 -27.56
N PHE A 993 -42.69 31.03 -28.15
CA PHE A 993 -42.14 32.17 -27.41
C PHE A 993 -42.97 33.45 -27.60
N GLU A 994 -42.91 34.35 -26.62
CA GLU A 994 -43.40 35.72 -26.75
C GLU A 994 -42.25 36.61 -27.26
N TYR A 995 -42.54 37.46 -28.25
CA TYR A 995 -41.57 38.37 -28.84
C TYR A 995 -41.97 39.83 -28.63
N LYS A 996 -40.98 40.67 -28.36
CA LYS A 996 -41.09 42.13 -28.36
C LYS A 996 -39.93 42.71 -29.14
N ASP A 997 -40.22 43.58 -30.10
CA ASP A 997 -39.21 44.23 -30.96
C ASP A 997 -38.28 43.24 -31.71
N GLY A 998 -38.80 42.05 -32.04
CA GLY A 998 -38.06 41.00 -32.75
C GLY A 998 -37.17 40.13 -31.85
N GLU A 999 -37.15 40.35 -30.54
CA GLU A 999 -36.41 39.54 -29.57
C GLU A 999 -37.36 38.81 -28.61
N LYS A 1000 -36.88 37.69 -28.04
CA LYS A 1000 -37.67 36.93 -27.06
C LYS A 1000 -37.79 37.72 -25.76
N VAL A 1001 -39.00 37.77 -25.21
CA VAL A 1001 -39.25 38.45 -23.92
C VAL A 1001 -38.67 37.59 -22.80
N PHE A 1002 -37.82 38.19 -21.94
CA PHE A 1002 -37.30 37.54 -20.74
C PHE A 1002 -38.11 37.95 -19.52
N ASP A 1003 -38.60 36.98 -18.76
CA ASP A 1003 -39.31 37.20 -17.51
C ASP A 1003 -38.30 37.22 -16.35
N LYS A 1004 -38.18 38.36 -15.68
CA LYS A 1004 -37.19 38.56 -14.61
C LYS A 1004 -37.57 37.86 -13.31
N ASP A 1005 -38.85 37.66 -13.05
CA ASP A 1005 -39.32 37.06 -11.79
C ASP A 1005 -39.13 35.54 -11.83
N GLU A 1006 -39.36 34.93 -12.99
CA GLU A 1006 -39.13 33.49 -13.21
C GLU A 1006 -37.69 33.17 -13.64
N GLU A 1007 -36.90 34.18 -14.04
CA GLU A 1007 -35.57 34.03 -14.66
C GLU A 1007 -35.59 33.10 -15.89
N LEU A 1008 -36.67 33.16 -16.68
CA LEU A 1008 -36.90 32.33 -17.86
C LEU A 1008 -37.32 33.16 -19.07
N ILE A 1009 -37.13 32.62 -20.27
CA ILE A 1009 -37.69 33.23 -21.49
C ILE A 1009 -39.20 33.00 -21.46
N LYS A 1010 -39.98 34.04 -21.69
CA LYS A 1010 -41.44 33.97 -21.65
C LYS A 1010 -41.98 33.18 -22.85
N PHE A 1011 -42.67 32.09 -22.56
CA PHE A 1011 -43.40 31.35 -23.58
C PHE A 1011 -44.70 32.07 -23.98
N SER A 1012 -45.26 31.69 -25.13
CA SER A 1012 -46.58 32.18 -25.54
C SER A 1012 -47.65 31.75 -24.53
N PRO A 1013 -48.80 32.47 -24.44
CA PRO A 1013 -49.73 32.33 -23.32
C PRO A 1013 -50.19 30.90 -23.02
N LYS A 1014 -50.33 30.06 -24.06
CA LYS A 1014 -50.67 28.64 -23.91
C LYS A 1014 -49.60 27.89 -23.11
N TYR A 1015 -48.35 27.91 -23.57
CA TYR A 1015 -47.27 27.12 -22.96
C TYR A 1015 -46.80 27.72 -21.63
N TRP A 1016 -46.89 29.04 -21.47
CA TRP A 1016 -46.61 29.69 -20.18
C TRP A 1016 -47.59 29.23 -19.09
N LYS A 1017 -48.89 29.09 -19.43
CA LYS A 1017 -49.88 28.53 -18.52
C LYS A 1017 -49.56 27.08 -18.14
N MET A 1018 -49.08 26.27 -19.08
CA MET A 1018 -48.66 24.89 -18.81
C MET A 1018 -47.46 24.84 -17.85
N TYR A 1019 -46.47 25.71 -18.05
CA TYR A 1019 -45.34 25.88 -17.13
C TYR A 1019 -45.80 26.24 -15.71
N LEU A 1020 -46.62 27.28 -15.56
CA LEU A 1020 -47.12 27.74 -14.26
C LEU A 1020 -47.92 26.65 -13.54
N ASN A 1021 -48.75 25.89 -14.26
CA ASN A 1021 -49.47 24.76 -13.68
C ASN A 1021 -48.50 23.68 -13.17
N LEU A 1022 -47.48 23.31 -13.95
CA LEU A 1022 -46.48 22.32 -13.55
C LEU A 1022 -45.65 22.79 -12.35
N LYS A 1023 -45.26 24.07 -12.33
CA LYS A 1023 -44.56 24.70 -11.20
C LYS A 1023 -45.41 24.66 -9.93
N ASN A 1024 -46.67 25.11 -10.00
CA ASN A 1024 -47.60 25.08 -8.86
C ASN A 1024 -47.81 23.65 -8.32
N GLU A 1025 -47.95 22.68 -9.21
CA GLU A 1025 -48.06 21.26 -8.83
C GLU A 1025 -46.81 20.75 -8.10
N ILE A 1026 -45.62 21.21 -8.47
CA ILE A 1026 -44.37 20.85 -7.80
C ILE A 1026 -44.24 21.56 -6.45
N GLU A 1027 -44.66 22.82 -6.34
CA GLU A 1027 -44.66 23.59 -5.10
C GLU A 1027 -45.59 23.00 -4.03
N LEU A 1028 -46.73 22.41 -4.42
CA LEU A 1028 -47.63 21.69 -3.52
C LEU A 1028 -47.03 20.41 -2.89
N CYS A 1029 -45.87 19.96 -3.37
CA CYS A 1029 -45.14 18.80 -2.82
C CYS A 1029 -44.01 19.16 -1.86
N LEU A 1030 -43.70 20.45 -1.68
CA LEU A 1030 -42.80 20.98 -0.65
C LEU A 1030 -43.61 21.29 0.61
#